data_AF-A0A925GHV7-F1
#
_entry.id   AF-A0A925GHV7-F1
#
_cell.length_a   1.000
_cell.length_b   1.000
_cell.length_c   1.000
_cell.angle_alpha   90.00
_cell.angle_beta   90.00
_cell.angle_gamma   90.00
#
_symmetry.space_group_name_H-M   'P 1'
#
loop_
_entity.id
_entity.type
_entity.pdbx_description
1 polymer ?
#
loop_
_entity_poly.entity_id
_entity_poly.type
_entity_poly.pdbx_seq_one_letter_code
_entity_poly.pdbx_strand_id
1 'polypeptide(L)'
;MPSNKRPITIDDLWSLKRLSTGSISPDGQWTCATATNFDMKKNESSSQLWLLSTDGKTQRQLTRGKKDGDPQWSPDGKSIAFVSKRGEGKDGDSAGQVYLISPGGGEARRVAHVATGVSALRWFPDSKRLAFVSWVWPELKTQDQQENKLKEDKDDKVQATVLENNHYRYWDHWFARGRKPHIHVVDTNSGKVRDLFAGTAFHLPPQEPDASLFDISPDGKELAFTFDVNPDPREFSFTDIVAMDVKSGKTTTLTVRNQSLARFAFEGPRYSPDGKTIGLLGCDFTKQHNEQNRAWRLERKTKKLTPWSTTWDRGVNGPLQWAATSDAVFFVAEHGVTQPIWRLAVDAKKPTEVLRGPGEGGTAADLRISANGETLVYARSSVLHPPVLLACNVDGSVERPIEKFNIKLMAGLQIGDAKSVEVKGFGGDKIQIWVVSPPGYKADTKKKWPLMQVIHGGPHTCWNDTWHWRWNMQMFAASGYVTCAVNYHGSSGFGQKFLSSINGDWGRREMVDVEAGTDYMLATGTIDPKRMVATGGSYGGYMVAYMNGNLPAKRYQAYVCHAGCYDWVSMMGSDGYFWFGHELGAFHWDDEARVMKQSPHHYAQNFNTPTLVIHGEQDYRVPYYQGLAYYNTLRARAIPSRLVFFPDENHWILKPQNSKLWYREFTGWCDRYTAGKVKAPSK
;
A
#
# COMPACT_ATOMS: atom_id res chain seq x y z
N MET A 1 -17.61 -32.00 -19.19
CA MET A 1 -16.31 -32.57 -18.78
C MET A 1 -15.82 -31.75 -17.60
N PRO A 2 -15.55 -32.32 -16.43
CA PRO A 2 -14.98 -31.55 -15.33
C PRO A 2 -13.62 -31.02 -15.82
N SER A 3 -13.42 -29.70 -15.79
CA SER A 3 -12.12 -29.14 -16.14
C SER A 3 -11.09 -29.67 -15.14
N ASN A 4 -10.00 -30.28 -15.64
CA ASN A 4 -8.84 -30.68 -14.83
C ASN A 4 -8.16 -29.42 -14.27
N LYS A 5 -8.78 -28.79 -13.27
CA LYS A 5 -8.19 -27.68 -12.51
C LYS A 5 -7.02 -28.22 -11.70
N ARG A 6 -5.93 -27.46 -11.64
CA ARG A 6 -4.76 -27.78 -10.81
C ARG A 6 -4.51 -26.70 -9.77
N PRO A 7 -3.87 -27.02 -8.62
CA PRO A 7 -3.46 -25.99 -7.66
C PRO A 7 -2.66 -24.85 -8.30
N ILE A 8 -2.82 -23.64 -7.76
CA ILE A 8 -2.02 -22.47 -8.12
C ILE A 8 -0.55 -22.65 -7.73
N THR A 9 0.35 -22.16 -8.56
CA THR A 9 1.80 -22.16 -8.32
C THR A 9 2.36 -20.74 -8.32
N ILE A 10 3.60 -20.57 -7.86
CA ILE A 10 4.28 -19.27 -7.87
C ILE A 10 4.49 -18.75 -9.30
N ASP A 11 4.71 -19.65 -10.26
CA ASP A 11 4.84 -19.28 -11.68
C ASP A 11 3.49 -18.77 -12.24
N ASP A 12 2.36 -19.29 -11.77
CA ASP A 12 1.04 -18.74 -12.14
C ASP A 12 0.82 -17.35 -11.55
N LEU A 13 1.18 -17.17 -10.27
CA LEU A 13 1.04 -15.88 -9.58
C LEU A 13 1.81 -14.77 -10.30
N TRP A 14 3.03 -15.06 -10.79
CA TRP A 14 3.83 -14.13 -11.59
C TRP A 14 3.36 -13.99 -13.04
N SER A 15 2.62 -14.98 -13.57
CA SER A 15 2.03 -14.92 -14.91
C SER A 15 0.75 -14.09 -14.96
N LEU A 16 0.10 -13.82 -13.81
CA LEU A 16 -1.04 -12.92 -13.72
C LEU A 16 -0.64 -11.48 -14.04
N LYS A 17 -1.44 -10.83 -14.88
CA LYS A 17 -1.28 -9.40 -15.15
C LYS A 17 -1.72 -8.59 -13.93
N ARG A 18 -0.90 -7.61 -13.54
CA ARG A 18 -1.25 -6.64 -12.49
C ARG A 18 -1.83 -5.39 -13.13
N LEU A 19 -3.00 -4.99 -12.65
CA LEU A 19 -3.81 -3.92 -13.25
C LEU A 19 -3.85 -2.71 -12.32
N SER A 20 -3.90 -1.52 -12.90
CA SER A 20 -4.37 -0.30 -12.23
C SER A 20 -5.49 0.32 -13.04
N THR A 21 -6.48 0.94 -12.38
CA THR A 21 -7.63 1.54 -13.07
C THR A 21 -7.22 2.71 -13.98
N GLY A 22 -6.18 3.46 -13.61
CA GLY A 22 -5.70 4.60 -14.39
C GLY A 22 -6.68 5.77 -14.40
N SER A 23 -7.20 6.13 -15.57
CA SER A 23 -8.17 7.22 -15.76
C SER A 23 -9.34 6.84 -16.67
N ILE A 24 -10.47 7.51 -16.48
CA ILE A 24 -11.72 7.34 -17.23
C ILE A 24 -11.92 8.48 -18.23
N SER A 25 -12.56 8.20 -19.36
CA SER A 25 -12.89 9.23 -20.34
C SER A 25 -13.93 10.21 -19.79
N PRO A 26 -13.93 11.48 -20.24
CA PRO A 26 -14.93 12.45 -19.81
C PRO A 26 -16.38 11.99 -20.05
N ASP A 27 -16.61 11.26 -21.14
CA ASP A 27 -17.91 10.67 -21.50
C ASP A 27 -18.24 9.35 -20.79
N GLY A 28 -17.32 8.82 -19.97
CA GLY A 28 -17.50 7.58 -19.23
C GLY A 28 -17.50 6.29 -20.05
N GLN A 29 -17.25 6.33 -21.36
CA GLN A 29 -17.32 5.14 -22.22
C GLN A 29 -16.07 4.26 -22.17
N TRP A 30 -14.96 4.80 -21.67
CA TRP A 30 -13.66 4.12 -21.71
C TRP A 30 -12.85 4.37 -20.45
N THR A 31 -11.98 3.43 -20.14
CA THR A 31 -10.91 3.56 -19.15
C THR A 31 -9.57 3.27 -19.79
N CYS A 32 -8.59 4.13 -19.56
CA CYS A 32 -7.20 3.87 -19.88
C CYS A 32 -6.50 3.31 -18.64
N ALA A 33 -6.28 2.01 -18.63
CA ALA A 33 -5.69 1.25 -17.54
C ALA A 33 -4.24 0.89 -17.85
N THR A 34 -3.45 0.62 -16.80
CA THR A 34 -2.11 0.02 -16.97
C THR A 34 -2.18 -1.48 -16.72
N ALA A 35 -1.56 -2.27 -17.59
CA ALA A 35 -1.38 -3.71 -17.40
C ALA A 35 0.12 -4.05 -17.34
N THR A 36 0.56 -4.61 -16.22
CA THR A 36 1.95 -5.00 -15.98
C THR A 36 2.14 -6.50 -16.12
N ASN A 37 3.18 -6.88 -16.86
CA ASN A 37 3.64 -8.25 -17.09
C ASN A 37 5.03 -8.45 -16.48
N PHE A 38 5.36 -9.69 -16.17
CA PHE A 38 6.67 -10.06 -15.62
C PHE A 38 7.35 -11.10 -16.50
N ASP A 39 8.61 -10.85 -16.82
CA ASP A 39 9.48 -11.80 -17.50
C ASP A 39 10.37 -12.46 -16.44
N MET A 40 10.03 -13.71 -16.10
CA MET A 40 10.80 -14.48 -15.12
C MET A 40 12.25 -14.68 -15.57
N LYS A 41 12.52 -14.86 -16.87
CA LYS A 41 13.88 -15.13 -17.37
C LYS A 41 14.76 -13.89 -17.27
N LYS A 42 14.20 -12.72 -17.61
CA LYS A 42 14.90 -11.43 -17.50
C LYS A 42 14.91 -10.88 -16.08
N ASN A 43 14.05 -11.39 -15.20
CA ASN A 43 13.83 -10.87 -13.85
C ASN A 43 13.33 -9.41 -13.86
N GLU A 44 12.52 -9.07 -14.85
CA GLU A 44 12.07 -7.71 -15.15
C GLU A 44 10.54 -7.63 -15.28
N SER A 45 9.99 -6.43 -15.12
CA SER A 45 8.60 -6.11 -15.41
C SER A 45 8.48 -5.19 -16.63
N SER A 46 7.31 -5.24 -17.27
CA SER A 46 6.94 -4.25 -18.28
C SER A 46 5.48 -3.85 -18.15
N SER A 47 5.19 -2.57 -18.37
CA SER A 47 3.86 -1.98 -18.20
C SER A 47 3.45 -1.26 -19.48
N GLN A 48 2.23 -1.51 -19.92
CA GLN A 48 1.62 -0.89 -21.11
C GLN A 48 0.22 -0.36 -20.79
N LEU A 49 -0.20 0.63 -21.55
CA LEU A 49 -1.53 1.21 -21.45
C LEU A 49 -2.53 0.43 -22.31
N TRP A 50 -3.74 0.28 -21.79
CA TRP A 50 -4.85 -0.42 -22.43
C TRP A 50 -6.12 0.42 -22.33
N LEU A 51 -6.84 0.54 -23.43
CA LEU A 51 -8.19 1.09 -23.47
C LEU A 51 -9.21 -0.03 -23.29
N LEU A 52 -10.06 0.13 -22.28
CA LEU A 52 -11.11 -0.79 -21.90
C LEU A 52 -12.45 -0.07 -22.01
N SER A 53 -13.39 -0.57 -22.79
CA SER A 53 -14.73 0.03 -22.82
C SER A 53 -15.46 -0.29 -21.52
N THR A 54 -16.18 0.67 -20.96
CA THR A 54 -16.87 0.52 -19.67
C THR A 54 -18.08 -0.43 -19.76
N ASP A 55 -18.53 -0.75 -20.98
CA ASP A 55 -19.51 -1.81 -21.24
C ASP A 55 -18.90 -3.22 -21.28
N GLY A 56 -17.57 -3.34 -21.20
CA GLY A 56 -16.81 -4.59 -21.19
C GLY A 56 -16.68 -5.31 -22.54
N LYS A 57 -17.18 -4.72 -23.64
CA LYS A 57 -17.16 -5.36 -24.97
C LYS A 57 -15.81 -5.26 -25.67
N THR A 58 -15.03 -4.22 -25.38
CA THR A 58 -13.80 -3.91 -26.11
C THR A 58 -12.63 -3.71 -25.15
N GLN A 59 -11.50 -4.37 -25.46
CA GLN A 59 -10.21 -4.09 -24.84
C GLN A 59 -9.14 -4.00 -25.92
N ARG A 60 -8.33 -2.94 -25.89
CA ARG A 60 -7.29 -2.68 -26.89
C ARG A 60 -6.02 -2.16 -26.24
N GLN A 61 -4.89 -2.76 -26.61
CA GLN A 61 -3.59 -2.24 -26.21
C GLN A 61 -3.33 -0.90 -26.89
N LEU A 62 -3.04 0.13 -26.11
CA LEU A 62 -2.80 1.48 -26.61
C LEU A 62 -1.31 1.75 -26.84
N THR A 63 -0.43 1.24 -25.97
CA THR A 63 1.01 1.46 -26.06
C THR A 63 1.83 0.17 -26.02
N ARG A 64 3.09 0.26 -26.49
CA ARG A 64 4.06 -0.85 -26.53
C ARG A 64 5.38 -0.53 -25.82
N GLY A 65 5.41 0.53 -25.00
CA GLY A 65 6.60 0.90 -24.23
C GLY A 65 6.91 -0.11 -23.14
N LYS A 66 8.14 -0.04 -22.59
CA LYS A 66 8.58 -0.94 -21.50
C LYS A 66 7.99 -0.53 -20.15
N LYS A 67 7.88 0.77 -19.88
CA LYS A 67 7.45 1.33 -18.59
C LYS A 67 6.47 2.48 -18.80
N ASP A 68 5.32 2.20 -19.43
CA ASP A 68 4.25 3.19 -19.59
C ASP A 68 3.29 3.08 -18.39
N GLY A 69 3.00 4.20 -17.72
CA GLY A 69 2.12 4.24 -16.55
C GLY A 69 1.55 5.63 -16.27
N ASP A 70 0.75 5.74 -15.20
CA ASP A 70 0.02 6.95 -14.81
C ASP A 70 -0.78 7.62 -15.95
N PRO A 71 -1.66 6.87 -16.65
CA PRO A 71 -2.46 7.43 -17.74
C PRO A 71 -3.51 8.41 -17.21
N GLN A 72 -3.54 9.63 -17.75
CA GLN A 72 -4.51 10.69 -17.43
C GLN A 72 -5.21 11.17 -18.70
N TRP A 73 -6.53 11.01 -18.77
CA TRP A 73 -7.34 11.52 -19.86
C TRP A 73 -7.43 13.05 -19.82
N SER A 74 -7.28 13.70 -20.97
CA SER A 74 -7.56 15.13 -21.08
C SER A 74 -9.05 15.43 -20.85
N PRO A 75 -9.40 16.55 -20.22
CA PRO A 75 -10.80 16.94 -20.00
C PRO A 75 -11.66 17.03 -21.27
N ASP A 76 -11.06 17.34 -22.41
CA ASP A 76 -11.73 17.35 -23.72
C ASP A 76 -11.83 15.97 -24.40
N GLY A 77 -11.26 14.92 -23.79
CA GLY A 77 -11.31 13.55 -24.27
C GLY A 77 -10.35 13.22 -25.43
N LYS A 78 -9.60 14.20 -25.96
CA LYS A 78 -8.83 14.03 -27.20
C LYS A 78 -7.45 13.41 -27.03
N SER A 79 -6.89 13.44 -25.82
CA SER A 79 -5.53 12.98 -25.52
C SER A 79 -5.47 12.21 -24.21
N ILE A 80 -4.48 11.33 -24.11
CA ILE A 80 -4.10 10.66 -22.87
C ILE A 80 -2.65 11.02 -22.59
N ALA A 81 -2.42 11.68 -21.46
CA ALA A 81 -1.08 11.90 -20.92
C ALA A 81 -0.65 10.67 -20.13
N PHE A 82 0.64 10.36 -20.14
CA PHE A 82 1.21 9.27 -19.35
C PHE A 82 2.70 9.48 -19.12
N VAL A 83 3.24 8.81 -18.10
CA VAL A 83 4.66 8.82 -17.81
C VAL A 83 5.33 7.62 -18.49
N SER A 84 6.44 7.87 -19.17
CA SER A 84 7.24 6.81 -19.80
C SER A 84 8.71 7.18 -19.88
N LYS A 85 9.54 6.16 -20.09
CA LYS A 85 10.96 6.28 -20.42
C LYS A 85 11.18 5.60 -21.77
N ARG A 86 11.47 6.38 -22.83
CA ARG A 86 11.60 5.88 -24.20
C ARG A 86 12.96 6.21 -24.82
N GLY A 87 13.27 5.56 -25.93
CA GLY A 87 14.55 5.66 -26.64
C GLY A 87 15.65 4.81 -26.02
N GLU A 88 16.80 4.77 -26.69
CA GLU A 88 18.00 4.03 -26.27
C GLU A 88 19.26 4.90 -26.46
N GLY A 89 20.35 4.54 -25.78
CA GLY A 89 21.62 5.27 -25.89
C GLY A 89 21.54 6.70 -25.36
N LYS A 90 22.25 7.62 -26.03
CA LYS A 90 22.36 9.03 -25.62
C LYS A 90 21.09 9.85 -25.86
N ASP A 91 20.24 9.40 -26.79
CA ASP A 91 18.98 10.06 -27.15
C ASP A 91 17.78 9.52 -26.35
N GLY A 92 18.01 8.45 -25.56
CA GLY A 92 17.03 7.88 -24.68
C GLY A 92 16.77 8.75 -23.45
N ASP A 93 15.53 8.71 -22.96
CA ASP A 93 15.17 9.34 -21.70
C ASP A 93 16.01 8.73 -20.57
N SER A 94 16.60 9.57 -19.71
CA SER A 94 17.32 9.12 -18.51
C SER A 94 16.37 8.89 -17.33
N ALA A 95 15.30 9.69 -17.25
CA ALA A 95 14.24 9.66 -16.25
C ALA A 95 12.84 9.69 -16.92
N GLY A 96 11.77 9.40 -16.17
CA GLY A 96 10.41 9.41 -16.71
C GLY A 96 10.01 10.78 -17.26
N GLN A 97 9.37 10.81 -18.43
CA GLN A 97 8.91 12.02 -19.12
C GLN A 97 7.41 11.96 -19.40
N VAL A 98 6.79 13.12 -19.65
CA VAL A 98 5.39 13.20 -20.09
C VAL A 98 5.29 12.91 -21.58
N TYR A 99 4.42 11.95 -21.92
CA TYR A 99 4.03 11.64 -23.28
C TYR A 99 2.53 11.86 -23.49
N LEU A 100 2.15 12.28 -24.69
CA LEU A 100 0.76 12.30 -25.14
C LEU A 100 0.53 11.27 -26.22
N ILE A 101 -0.62 10.60 -26.17
CA ILE A 101 -1.12 9.73 -27.24
C ILE A 101 -2.60 9.99 -27.46
N SER A 102 -3.06 9.87 -28.70
CA SER A 102 -4.50 9.92 -29.00
C SER A 102 -5.17 8.65 -28.45
N PRO A 103 -6.41 8.73 -27.93
CA PRO A 103 -7.20 7.53 -27.67
C PRO A 103 -7.36 6.66 -28.92
N GLY A 104 -7.29 7.21 -30.14
CA GLY A 104 -7.29 6.42 -31.38
C GLY A 104 -6.04 5.53 -31.53
N GLY A 105 -4.94 5.82 -30.84
CA GLY A 105 -3.63 5.21 -31.01
C GLY A 105 -2.69 6.09 -31.84
N GLY A 106 -1.66 5.46 -32.43
CA GLY A 106 -0.57 6.15 -33.13
C GLY A 106 0.67 6.30 -32.25
N GLU A 107 1.65 7.07 -32.73
CA GLU A 107 2.89 7.30 -32.01
C GLU A 107 2.71 8.31 -30.87
N ALA A 108 3.28 7.99 -29.71
CA ALA A 108 3.24 8.91 -28.58
C ALA A 108 4.29 10.00 -28.74
N ARG A 109 3.92 11.24 -28.42
CA ARG A 109 4.80 12.40 -28.51
C ARG A 109 5.28 12.82 -27.13
N ARG A 110 6.60 12.97 -26.94
CA ARG A 110 7.17 13.58 -25.73
C ARG A 110 6.75 15.05 -25.66
N VAL A 111 6.20 15.47 -24.53
CA VAL A 111 5.72 16.85 -24.33
C VAL A 111 6.87 17.81 -24.05
N ALA A 112 7.74 17.43 -23.12
CA ALA A 112 8.88 18.22 -22.70
C ALA A 112 10.02 17.30 -22.25
N HIS A 113 11.22 17.85 -22.19
CA HIS A 113 12.36 17.24 -21.50
C HIS A 113 12.47 17.86 -20.10
N VAL A 114 12.43 17.02 -19.08
CA VAL A 114 12.61 17.39 -17.66
C VAL A 114 13.74 16.52 -17.12
N ALA A 115 14.90 17.13 -16.87
CA ALA A 115 16.12 16.41 -16.51
C ALA A 115 15.95 15.58 -15.22
N THR A 116 15.21 16.13 -14.26
CA THR A 116 14.90 15.53 -12.96
C THR A 116 13.75 14.52 -12.99
N GLY A 117 13.15 14.30 -14.17
CA GLY A 117 12.05 13.37 -14.38
C GLY A 117 10.70 13.89 -13.91
N VAL A 118 9.67 13.10 -14.20
CA VAL A 118 8.26 13.43 -14.00
C VAL A 118 7.49 12.27 -13.35
N SER A 119 6.61 12.61 -12.41
CA SER A 119 5.59 11.72 -11.84
C SER A 119 4.29 12.49 -11.55
N ALA A 120 3.23 11.79 -11.14
CA ALA A 120 2.01 12.37 -10.57
C ALA A 120 1.33 13.42 -11.47
N LEU A 121 0.83 12.98 -12.62
CA LEU A 121 0.21 13.86 -13.61
C LEU A 121 -1.20 14.32 -13.20
N ARG A 122 -1.54 15.58 -13.49
CA ARG A 122 -2.91 16.09 -13.44
C ARG A 122 -3.17 17.12 -14.54
N TRP A 123 -4.27 16.96 -15.28
CA TRP A 123 -4.68 17.94 -16.29
C TRP A 123 -5.26 19.20 -15.69
N PHE A 124 -4.96 20.34 -16.31
CA PHE A 124 -5.78 21.53 -16.16
C PHE A 124 -7.09 21.36 -16.94
N PRO A 125 -8.20 21.99 -16.49
CA PRO A 125 -9.49 21.97 -17.19
C PRO A 125 -9.44 22.41 -18.67
N ASP A 126 -8.44 23.19 -19.05
CA ASP A 126 -8.27 23.69 -20.42
C ASP A 126 -7.73 22.67 -21.44
N SER A 127 -7.35 21.46 -21.00
CA SER A 127 -6.74 20.41 -21.83
C SER A 127 -5.45 20.82 -22.56
N LYS A 128 -4.82 21.92 -22.14
CA LYS A 128 -3.59 22.47 -22.72
C LYS A 128 -2.42 22.50 -21.74
N ARG A 129 -2.70 22.43 -20.44
CA ARG A 129 -1.70 22.40 -19.39
C ARG A 129 -1.78 21.12 -18.57
N LEU A 130 -0.63 20.64 -18.13
CA LEU A 130 -0.47 19.54 -17.18
C LEU A 130 0.33 20.01 -15.97
N ALA A 131 -0.14 19.68 -14.78
CA ALA A 131 0.66 19.72 -13.56
C ALA A 131 1.33 18.36 -13.34
N PHE A 132 2.53 18.38 -12.76
CA PHE A 132 3.27 17.17 -12.42
C PHE A 132 4.27 17.42 -11.29
N VAL A 133 4.77 16.35 -10.68
CA VAL A 133 5.80 16.40 -9.65
C VAL A 133 7.17 16.10 -10.24
N SER A 134 8.17 16.90 -9.84
CA SER A 134 9.58 16.65 -10.12
C SER A 134 10.43 16.92 -8.88
N TRP A 135 11.43 16.09 -8.63
CA TRP A 135 12.36 16.25 -7.51
C TRP A 135 13.52 17.15 -7.95
N VAL A 136 13.60 18.36 -7.41
CA VAL A 136 14.53 19.41 -7.84
C VAL A 136 15.37 19.93 -6.68
N TRP A 137 16.56 20.44 -6.95
CA TRP A 137 17.31 21.27 -6.00
C TRP A 137 16.68 22.68 -5.98
N PRO A 138 16.04 23.11 -4.88
CA PRO A 138 15.28 24.37 -4.86
C PRO A 138 16.12 25.63 -5.16
N GLU A 139 17.42 25.58 -4.89
CA GLU A 139 18.38 26.65 -5.16
C GLU A 139 18.72 26.82 -6.65
N LEU A 140 18.49 25.78 -7.47
CA LEU A 140 18.78 25.78 -8.89
C LEU A 140 17.51 26.18 -9.68
N LYS A 141 17.62 27.26 -10.46
CA LYS A 141 16.46 27.95 -11.05
C LYS A 141 16.12 27.49 -12.47
N THR A 142 17.02 26.77 -13.15
CA THR A 142 16.82 26.34 -14.54
C THR A 142 16.99 24.83 -14.70
N GLN A 143 16.37 24.26 -15.73
CA GLN A 143 16.53 22.83 -16.06
C GLN A 143 17.99 22.47 -16.36
N ASP A 144 18.74 23.34 -17.05
CA ASP A 144 20.16 23.12 -17.33
C ASP A 144 21.00 23.02 -16.05
N GLN A 145 20.69 23.84 -15.04
CA GLN A 145 21.35 23.76 -13.73
C GLN A 145 21.04 22.43 -13.03
N GLN A 146 19.78 22.01 -13.03
CA GLN A 146 19.36 20.72 -12.47
C GLN A 146 20.06 19.55 -13.19
N GLU A 147 20.16 19.60 -14.52
CA GLU A 147 20.82 18.58 -15.33
C GLU A 147 22.33 18.52 -15.09
N ASN A 148 23.00 19.67 -15.00
CA ASN A 148 24.42 19.74 -14.69
C ASN A 148 24.69 19.17 -13.29
N LYS A 149 23.85 19.51 -12.30
CA LYS A 149 23.99 18.97 -10.95
C LYS A 149 23.78 17.45 -10.90
N LEU A 150 22.81 16.91 -11.66
CA LEU A 150 22.65 15.45 -11.81
C LEU A 150 23.90 14.77 -12.41
N LYS A 151 24.54 15.42 -13.39
CA LYS A 151 25.78 14.90 -14.01
C LYS A 151 26.93 14.94 -13.01
N GLU A 152 27.11 16.06 -12.31
CA GLU A 152 28.12 16.22 -11.26
C GLU A 152 27.97 15.13 -10.18
N ASP A 153 26.77 14.95 -9.62
CA ASP A 153 26.51 13.96 -8.56
C ASP A 153 26.73 12.52 -9.05
N LYS A 154 26.44 12.25 -10.33
CA LYS A 154 26.67 10.93 -10.95
C LYS A 154 28.16 10.66 -11.17
N ASP A 155 28.91 11.68 -11.57
CA ASP A 155 30.33 11.55 -11.90
C ASP A 155 31.24 11.63 -10.65
N ASP A 156 30.71 12.15 -9.54
CA ASP A 156 31.38 12.24 -8.25
C ASP A 156 31.87 10.86 -7.78
N LYS A 157 33.15 10.81 -7.40
CA LYS A 157 33.79 9.59 -6.88
C LYS A 157 33.49 9.37 -5.40
N VAL A 158 33.01 10.40 -4.70
CA VAL A 158 32.55 10.32 -3.32
C VAL A 158 31.06 9.99 -3.33
N GLN A 159 30.72 8.81 -2.82
CA GLN A 159 29.33 8.39 -2.67
C GLN A 159 29.00 8.31 -1.18
N ALA A 160 28.75 9.47 -0.58
CA ALA A 160 28.34 9.63 0.81
C ALA A 160 27.04 10.44 0.91
N THR A 161 26.26 10.19 1.96
CA THR A 161 25.13 11.04 2.36
C THR A 161 25.50 11.74 3.66
N VAL A 162 25.44 13.08 3.66
CA VAL A 162 25.69 13.94 4.83
C VAL A 162 24.40 14.70 5.13
N LEU A 163 23.90 14.63 6.35
CA LEU A 163 22.61 15.20 6.72
C LEU A 163 22.54 15.56 8.21
N GLU A 164 21.64 16.50 8.53
CA GLU A 164 21.28 16.90 9.91
C GLU A 164 19.76 16.89 10.13
N ASN A 165 19.01 16.33 9.17
CA ASN A 165 17.55 16.35 9.13
C ASN A 165 16.90 15.17 9.87
N ASN A 166 15.75 15.40 10.49
CA ASN A 166 14.93 14.36 11.12
C ASN A 166 14.43 13.31 10.11
N HIS A 167 14.30 13.68 8.84
CA HIS A 167 13.67 12.85 7.83
C HIS A 167 14.56 12.72 6.60
N TYR A 168 15.18 11.55 6.49
CA TYR A 168 16.33 11.33 5.60
C TYR A 168 16.22 10.10 4.70
N ARG A 169 15.36 9.13 5.05
CA ARG A 169 15.10 7.92 4.26
C ARG A 169 13.66 7.46 4.47
N TYR A 170 13.14 6.70 3.53
CA TYR A 170 11.78 6.17 3.57
C TYR A 170 11.76 4.78 2.91
N TRP A 171 11.35 3.76 3.67
CA TRP A 171 11.27 2.33 3.31
C TRP A 171 12.51 1.65 2.72
N ASP A 172 13.04 2.15 1.62
CA ASP A 172 14.11 1.52 0.84
C ASP A 172 15.02 2.51 0.10
N HIS A 173 14.79 3.81 0.27
CA HIS A 173 15.58 4.84 -0.38
C HIS A 173 15.87 6.00 0.56
N TRP A 174 17.00 6.66 0.29
CA TRP A 174 17.31 7.96 0.87
C TRP A 174 16.50 9.03 0.15
N PHE A 175 16.09 10.07 0.86
CA PHE A 175 15.62 11.26 0.16
C PHE A 175 16.74 11.82 -0.70
N ALA A 176 16.32 12.52 -1.75
CA ALA A 176 17.06 12.71 -2.98
C ALA A 176 18.23 13.72 -2.88
N ARG A 177 19.11 13.58 -1.87
CA ARG A 177 20.35 14.35 -1.62
C ARG A 177 20.15 15.86 -1.81
N GLY A 178 19.25 16.44 -1.02
CA GLY A 178 18.90 17.87 -1.07
C GLY A 178 17.76 18.24 -2.01
N ARG A 179 17.34 17.33 -2.90
CA ARG A 179 16.17 17.59 -3.76
C ARG A 179 14.85 17.53 -2.98
N LYS A 180 13.89 18.36 -3.40
CA LYS A 180 12.53 18.44 -2.86
C LYS A 180 11.50 18.22 -3.97
N PRO A 181 10.35 17.60 -3.68
CA PRO A 181 9.29 17.38 -4.67
C PRO A 181 8.50 18.67 -4.92
N HIS A 182 8.70 19.27 -6.08
CA HIS A 182 8.01 20.50 -6.50
C HIS A 182 6.92 20.20 -7.53
N ILE A 183 5.84 20.97 -7.48
CA ILE A 183 4.80 20.96 -8.51
C ILE A 183 5.22 21.87 -9.66
N HIS A 184 5.23 21.30 -10.86
CA HIS A 184 5.53 22.00 -12.10
C HIS A 184 4.29 22.05 -12.99
N VAL A 185 4.26 23.00 -13.92
CA VAL A 185 3.27 23.07 -15.00
C VAL A 185 3.96 23.06 -16.35
N VAL A 186 3.45 22.25 -17.27
CA VAL A 186 3.87 22.23 -18.68
C VAL A 186 2.73 22.60 -19.60
N ASP A 187 3.01 23.44 -20.59
CA ASP A 187 2.13 23.67 -21.74
C ASP A 187 2.36 22.58 -22.78
N THR A 188 1.30 21.86 -23.16
CA THR A 188 1.42 20.63 -23.97
C THR A 188 1.79 20.86 -25.43
N ASN A 189 1.64 22.08 -25.91
CA ASN A 189 1.92 22.47 -27.29
C ASN A 189 3.36 22.95 -27.44
N SER A 190 3.77 23.90 -26.58
CA SER A 190 5.10 24.48 -26.60
C SER A 190 6.15 23.66 -25.86
N GLY A 191 5.74 22.76 -24.96
CA GLY A 191 6.65 22.03 -24.08
C GLY A 191 7.29 22.89 -22.99
N LYS A 192 6.84 24.15 -22.83
CA LYS A 192 7.39 25.07 -21.83
C LYS A 192 7.01 24.62 -20.43
N VAL A 193 8.03 24.35 -19.60
CA VAL A 193 7.89 23.95 -18.20
C VAL A 193 8.12 25.15 -17.28
N ARG A 194 7.33 25.26 -16.23
CA ARG A 194 7.52 26.21 -15.12
C ARG A 194 7.37 25.48 -13.79
N ASP A 195 8.38 25.59 -12.94
CA ASP A 195 8.29 25.22 -11.51
C ASP A 195 7.42 26.25 -10.78
N LEU A 196 6.33 25.80 -10.12
CA LEU A 196 5.45 26.68 -9.36
C LEU A 196 6.01 27.05 -7.99
N PHE A 197 6.95 26.26 -7.47
CA PHE A 197 7.52 26.43 -6.14
C PHE A 197 8.91 27.08 -6.16
N ALA A 198 9.47 27.33 -7.35
CA ALA A 198 10.75 28.01 -7.51
C ALA A 198 10.82 29.32 -6.71
N GLY A 199 11.87 29.45 -5.89
CA GLY A 199 12.08 30.62 -5.03
C GLY A 199 11.16 30.70 -3.81
N THR A 200 10.42 29.64 -3.49
CA THR A 200 9.59 29.54 -2.28
C THR A 200 10.12 28.42 -1.37
N ALA A 201 9.59 28.34 -0.15
CA ALA A 201 9.86 27.23 0.77
C ALA A 201 8.94 26.01 0.53
N PHE A 202 8.01 26.09 -0.43
CA PHE A 202 7.02 25.05 -0.63
C PHE A 202 7.62 23.80 -1.28
N HIS A 203 7.23 22.65 -0.77
CA HIS A 203 7.40 21.36 -1.41
C HIS A 203 6.33 20.40 -0.90
N LEU A 204 6.02 19.36 -1.67
CA LEU A 204 5.14 18.30 -1.19
C LEU A 204 5.82 17.50 -0.06
N PRO A 205 5.05 16.84 0.82
CA PRO A 205 5.58 15.79 1.69
C PRO A 205 6.44 14.79 0.90
N PRO A 206 7.70 14.55 1.30
CA PRO A 206 8.65 13.78 0.48
C PRO A 206 8.48 12.27 0.56
N GLN A 207 7.70 11.73 1.52
CA GLN A 207 7.49 10.29 1.68
C GLN A 207 6.88 9.67 0.41
N GLU A 208 5.75 10.22 -0.03
CA GLU A 208 4.98 9.74 -1.19
C GLU A 208 4.38 10.92 -1.97
N PRO A 209 5.20 11.69 -2.70
CA PRO A 209 4.74 12.91 -3.38
C PRO A 209 3.97 12.58 -4.68
N ASP A 210 2.71 12.20 -4.52
CA ASP A 210 1.85 11.76 -5.61
C ASP A 210 0.73 12.79 -5.97
N ALA A 211 -0.12 12.43 -6.94
CA ALA A 211 -1.24 13.26 -7.39
C ALA A 211 -2.43 13.27 -6.42
N SER A 212 -2.33 12.56 -5.29
CA SER A 212 -3.26 12.69 -4.18
C SER A 212 -3.05 14.00 -3.44
N LEU A 213 -1.81 14.48 -3.32
CA LEU A 213 -1.43 15.62 -2.49
C LEU A 213 -1.75 17.01 -3.06
N PHE A 214 -2.30 17.09 -4.27
CA PHE A 214 -2.73 18.36 -4.86
C PHE A 214 -3.90 18.21 -5.84
N ASP A 215 -4.58 19.33 -6.08
CA ASP A 215 -5.65 19.43 -7.05
C ASP A 215 -5.74 20.84 -7.67
N ILE A 216 -6.35 20.90 -8.85
CA ILE A 216 -6.51 22.12 -9.64
C ILE A 216 -7.98 22.53 -9.59
N SER A 217 -8.23 23.81 -9.30
CA SER A 217 -9.57 24.37 -9.33
C SER A 217 -10.27 24.20 -10.69
N PRO A 218 -11.61 24.08 -10.73
CA PRO A 218 -12.35 23.87 -11.99
C PRO A 218 -12.19 24.99 -13.03
N ASP A 219 -11.80 26.20 -12.62
CA ASP A 219 -11.49 27.32 -13.52
C ASP A 219 -10.01 27.35 -13.97
N GLY A 220 -9.18 26.45 -13.44
CA GLY A 220 -7.77 26.29 -13.79
C GLY A 220 -6.86 27.43 -13.32
N LYS A 221 -7.33 28.28 -12.39
CA LYS A 221 -6.58 29.46 -11.90
C LYS A 221 -5.86 29.22 -10.58
N GLU A 222 -6.37 28.32 -9.75
CA GLU A 222 -5.83 28.02 -8.43
C GLU A 222 -5.41 26.54 -8.33
N LEU A 223 -4.32 26.29 -7.60
CA LEU A 223 -3.81 24.97 -7.21
C LEU A 223 -3.90 24.86 -5.68
N ALA A 224 -4.54 23.83 -5.15
CA ALA A 224 -4.48 23.48 -3.73
C ALA A 224 -3.51 22.30 -3.54
N PHE A 225 -2.65 22.37 -2.52
CA PHE A 225 -1.66 21.33 -2.24
C PHE A 225 -1.41 21.14 -0.74
N THR A 226 -0.99 19.94 -0.38
CA THR A 226 -0.54 19.58 0.97
C THR A 226 0.88 20.07 1.20
N PHE A 227 1.10 20.74 2.33
CA PHE A 227 2.40 21.29 2.72
C PHE A 227 2.67 21.03 4.20
N ASP A 228 3.88 20.60 4.52
CA ASP A 228 4.35 20.57 5.90
C ASP A 228 5.04 21.90 6.23
N VAL A 229 4.50 22.62 7.21
CA VAL A 229 5.03 23.92 7.63
C VAL A 229 6.26 23.79 8.53
N ASN A 230 6.58 22.58 9.01
CA ASN A 230 7.76 22.36 9.84
C ASN A 230 9.03 22.48 8.97
N PRO A 231 10.00 23.35 9.32
CA PRO A 231 11.25 23.49 8.57
C PRO A 231 12.09 22.21 8.52
N ASP A 232 11.95 21.33 9.51
CA ASP A 232 12.54 19.99 9.50
C ASP A 232 11.44 18.94 9.74
N PRO A 233 10.68 18.59 8.69
CA PRO A 233 9.53 17.71 8.81
C PRO A 233 9.97 16.31 9.23
N ARG A 234 9.09 15.59 9.93
CA ARG A 234 9.23 14.19 10.33
C ARG A 234 8.06 13.35 9.84
N GLU A 235 8.18 12.02 9.90
CA GLU A 235 6.99 11.15 9.79
C GLU A 235 5.96 11.53 10.86
N PHE A 236 4.67 11.46 10.51
CA PHE A 236 3.54 11.95 11.34
C PHE A 236 3.60 13.44 11.69
N SER A 237 4.20 14.27 10.83
CA SER A 237 4.10 15.73 10.97
C SER A 237 2.71 16.25 10.66
N PHE A 238 2.45 17.44 11.21
CA PHE A 238 1.23 18.18 10.92
C PHE A 238 1.39 18.87 9.56
N THR A 239 0.47 18.58 8.64
CA THR A 239 0.41 19.21 7.32
C THR A 239 -0.80 20.14 7.20
N ASP A 240 -0.69 21.12 6.30
CA ASP A 240 -1.74 22.07 5.95
C ASP A 240 -2.08 22.02 4.46
N ILE A 241 -3.23 22.58 4.12
CA ILE A 241 -3.61 22.83 2.72
C ILE A 241 -3.34 24.29 2.37
N VAL A 242 -2.60 24.51 1.28
CA VAL A 242 -2.28 25.83 0.75
C VAL A 242 -2.89 25.96 -0.64
N ALA A 243 -3.59 27.07 -0.89
CA ALA A 243 -4.01 27.48 -2.23
C ALA A 243 -2.98 28.43 -2.83
N MET A 244 -2.68 28.27 -4.13
CA MET A 244 -1.81 29.13 -4.91
C MET A 244 -2.51 29.57 -6.19
N ASP A 245 -2.55 30.87 -6.45
CA ASP A 245 -2.90 31.40 -7.76
C ASP A 245 -1.80 31.04 -8.76
N VAL A 246 -2.16 30.26 -9.77
CA VAL A 246 -1.20 29.68 -10.73
C VAL A 246 -0.47 30.77 -11.49
N LYS A 247 -1.12 31.89 -11.83
CA LYS A 247 -0.48 32.93 -12.63
C LYS A 247 0.53 33.76 -11.83
N SER A 248 0.10 34.28 -10.68
CA SER A 248 0.86 35.22 -9.85
C SER A 248 1.76 34.55 -8.82
N GLY A 249 1.52 33.28 -8.47
CA GLY A 249 2.20 32.59 -7.38
C GLY A 249 1.74 33.02 -5.98
N LYS A 250 0.74 33.91 -5.87
CA LYS A 250 0.20 34.34 -4.57
C LYS A 250 -0.45 33.16 -3.85
N THR A 251 -0.11 32.96 -2.58
CA THR A 251 -0.62 31.85 -1.78
C THR A 251 -1.55 32.28 -0.65
N THR A 252 -2.35 31.34 -0.17
CA THR A 252 -3.19 31.46 1.03
C THR A 252 -3.30 30.10 1.70
N THR A 253 -2.87 29.99 2.95
CA THR A 253 -3.10 28.79 3.75
C THR A 253 -4.58 28.68 4.09
N LEU A 254 -5.18 27.54 3.74
CA LEU A 254 -6.61 27.29 3.87
C LEU A 254 -6.99 26.65 5.21
N THR A 255 -6.08 25.92 5.84
CA THR A 255 -6.27 25.21 7.11
C THR A 255 -5.53 25.91 8.26
N VAL A 256 -5.59 27.24 8.32
CA VAL A 256 -4.81 28.05 9.29
C VAL A 256 -4.93 27.51 10.72
N ARG A 257 -3.77 27.16 11.31
CA ARG A 257 -3.64 26.60 12.66
C ARG A 257 -3.96 27.64 13.73
N ASN A 258 -5.20 27.63 14.22
CA ASN A 258 -5.54 28.18 15.54
C ASN A 258 -5.45 27.08 16.61
N GLN A 259 -5.69 27.40 17.88
CA GLN A 259 -5.62 26.42 18.98
C GLN A 259 -6.44 25.14 18.73
N SER A 260 -7.60 25.23 18.06
CA SER A 260 -8.46 24.05 17.83
C SER A 260 -8.03 23.20 16.63
N LEU A 261 -7.33 23.78 15.65
CA LEU A 261 -6.91 23.10 14.42
C LEU A 261 -5.44 22.68 14.42
N ALA A 262 -4.59 23.25 15.28
CA ALA A 262 -3.15 22.95 15.34
C ALA A 262 -2.80 21.48 15.64
N ARG A 263 -3.79 20.69 16.10
CA ARG A 263 -3.69 19.27 16.39
C ARG A 263 -3.95 18.35 15.19
N PHE A 264 -4.35 18.90 14.04
CA PHE A 264 -4.69 18.11 12.87
C PHE A 264 -3.60 18.16 11.80
N ALA A 265 -3.39 17.03 11.14
CA ALA A 265 -2.72 16.96 9.85
C ALA A 265 -3.81 16.91 8.77
N PHE A 266 -3.72 17.80 7.79
CA PHE A 266 -4.65 17.86 6.66
C PHE A 266 -3.94 17.52 5.36
N GLU A 267 -4.58 16.69 4.54
CA GLU A 267 -3.99 16.22 3.29
C GLU A 267 -5.04 15.98 2.20
N GLY A 268 -4.57 15.76 0.97
CA GLY A 268 -5.38 15.28 -0.14
C GLY A 268 -6.51 16.23 -0.56
N PRO A 269 -6.25 17.51 -0.84
CA PRO A 269 -7.30 18.47 -1.19
C PRO A 269 -7.96 18.09 -2.53
N ARG A 270 -9.28 18.25 -2.63
CA ARG A 270 -10.08 17.97 -3.82
C ARG A 270 -11.14 19.02 -4.05
N TYR A 271 -11.06 19.75 -5.16
CA TYR A 271 -12.10 20.71 -5.52
C TYR A 271 -13.38 19.99 -5.95
N SER A 272 -14.50 20.46 -5.44
CA SER A 272 -15.82 20.15 -6.02
C SER A 272 -15.90 20.66 -7.46
N PRO A 273 -16.65 19.98 -8.36
CA PRO A 273 -16.82 20.42 -9.74
C PRO A 273 -17.34 21.85 -9.91
N ASP A 274 -18.20 22.32 -8.99
CA ASP A 274 -18.68 23.72 -8.97
C ASP A 274 -17.68 24.71 -8.36
N GLY A 275 -16.58 24.19 -7.81
CA GLY A 275 -15.51 24.95 -7.22
C GLY A 275 -15.88 25.64 -5.92
N LYS A 276 -17.01 25.38 -5.26
CA LYS A 276 -17.38 26.10 -4.02
C LYS A 276 -16.76 25.50 -2.77
N THR A 277 -16.48 24.21 -2.80
CA THR A 277 -16.00 23.41 -1.67
C THR A 277 -14.72 22.68 -2.02
N ILE A 278 -13.82 22.53 -1.04
CA ILE A 278 -12.67 21.61 -1.11
C ILE A 278 -12.89 20.50 -0.09
N GLY A 279 -12.91 19.26 -0.56
CA GLY A 279 -12.86 18.06 0.28
C GLY A 279 -11.41 17.74 0.63
N LEU A 280 -11.15 17.27 1.85
CA LEU A 280 -9.81 16.93 2.31
C LEU A 280 -9.87 15.84 3.38
N LEU A 281 -8.74 15.20 3.65
CA LEU A 281 -8.60 14.28 4.78
C LEU A 281 -7.98 15.03 5.96
N GLY A 282 -8.43 14.68 7.16
CA GLY A 282 -7.89 15.22 8.40
C GLY A 282 -7.70 14.12 9.43
N CYS A 283 -6.54 14.12 10.08
CA CYS A 283 -6.16 13.21 11.15
C CYS A 283 -5.73 14.01 12.39
N ASP A 284 -6.03 13.50 13.59
CA ASP A 284 -5.73 14.15 14.86
C ASP A 284 -4.73 13.34 15.68
N PHE A 285 -3.44 13.53 15.39
CA PHE A 285 -2.37 12.79 16.05
C PHE A 285 -2.23 13.11 17.55
N THR A 286 -2.88 14.15 18.06
CA THR A 286 -2.83 14.48 19.51
C THR A 286 -3.73 13.61 20.36
N LYS A 287 -4.77 13.00 19.78
CA LYS A 287 -5.58 11.99 20.48
C LYS A 287 -4.80 10.69 20.62
N GLN A 288 -4.18 10.27 19.53
CA GLN A 288 -3.37 9.05 19.42
C GLN A 288 -2.63 9.06 18.08
N HIS A 289 -1.46 8.43 18.06
CA HIS A 289 -0.57 8.43 16.88
C HIS A 289 -1.14 7.62 15.70
N ASN A 290 -2.00 6.64 15.97
CA ASN A 290 -2.68 5.78 14.99
C ASN A 290 -4.13 6.21 14.73
N GLU A 291 -4.48 7.47 14.98
CA GLU A 291 -5.78 8.00 14.59
C GLU A 291 -5.95 7.86 13.07
N GLN A 292 -7.11 7.39 12.64
CA GLN A 292 -7.36 7.21 11.21
C GLN A 292 -7.87 8.50 10.56
N ASN A 293 -7.61 8.66 9.26
CA ASN A 293 -8.13 9.79 8.47
C ASN A 293 -9.66 9.88 8.52
N ARG A 294 -10.18 11.12 8.54
CA ARG A 294 -11.61 11.45 8.40
C ARG A 294 -11.80 12.42 7.23
N ALA A 295 -12.99 12.40 6.62
CA ALA A 295 -13.35 13.37 5.60
C ALA A 295 -13.71 14.73 6.21
N TRP A 296 -13.19 15.80 5.62
CA TRP A 296 -13.43 17.18 5.98
C TRP A 296 -13.86 17.98 4.75
N ARG A 297 -14.54 19.10 5.00
CA ARG A 297 -14.91 20.07 3.98
C ARG A 297 -14.47 21.47 4.35
N LEU A 298 -13.98 22.19 3.35
CA LEU A 298 -13.69 23.61 3.40
C LEU A 298 -14.60 24.35 2.42
N GLU A 299 -15.48 25.19 2.95
CA GLU A 299 -16.25 26.14 2.14
C GLU A 299 -15.34 27.32 1.74
N ARG A 300 -15.07 27.53 0.45
CA ARG A 300 -14.05 28.50 0.01
C ARG A 300 -14.43 29.96 0.29
N LYS A 301 -15.71 30.31 0.12
CA LYS A 301 -16.18 31.70 0.31
C LYS A 301 -16.10 32.13 1.78
N THR A 302 -16.54 31.27 2.70
CA THR A 302 -16.59 31.54 4.14
C THR A 302 -15.29 31.14 4.85
N LYS A 303 -14.43 30.35 4.20
CA LYS A 303 -13.24 29.69 4.76
C LYS A 303 -13.58 28.76 5.94
N LYS A 304 -14.82 28.28 6.00
CA LYS A 304 -15.29 27.43 7.07
C LYS A 304 -14.82 25.99 6.84
N LEU A 305 -13.97 25.51 7.74
CA LEU A 305 -13.47 24.13 7.77
C LEU A 305 -14.27 23.31 8.80
N THR A 306 -14.84 22.19 8.39
CA THR A 306 -15.62 21.31 9.29
C THR A 306 -15.40 19.83 8.99
N PRO A 307 -15.39 18.96 10.02
CA PRO A 307 -15.44 17.53 9.80
C PRO A 307 -16.79 17.18 9.17
N TRP A 308 -16.78 16.29 8.19
CA TRP A 308 -17.99 15.95 7.45
C TRP A 308 -18.89 14.98 8.23
N SER A 309 -18.26 14.06 8.96
CA SER A 309 -18.94 13.18 9.91
C SER A 309 -18.19 13.14 11.23
N THR A 310 -18.90 13.37 12.33
CA THR A 310 -18.37 13.26 13.70
C THR A 310 -18.71 11.93 14.37
N THR A 311 -19.53 11.09 13.72
CA THR A 311 -20.00 9.81 14.26
C THR A 311 -19.47 8.60 13.49
N TRP A 312 -18.73 8.84 12.41
CA TRP A 312 -18.04 7.82 11.62
C TRP A 312 -16.72 7.43 12.28
N ASP A 313 -16.53 6.13 12.46
CA ASP A 313 -15.43 5.54 13.23
C ASP A 313 -14.49 4.65 12.39
N ARG A 314 -14.64 4.67 11.06
CA ARG A 314 -13.71 4.00 10.12
C ARG A 314 -12.79 5.02 9.46
N GLY A 315 -11.59 4.58 9.11
CA GLY A 315 -10.65 5.37 8.32
C GLY A 315 -11.18 5.61 6.91
N VAL A 316 -11.15 6.87 6.47
CA VAL A 316 -11.45 7.26 5.09
C VAL A 316 -10.16 7.19 4.28
N ASN A 317 -10.13 6.33 3.27
CA ASN A 317 -8.99 6.22 2.37
C ASN A 317 -9.22 7.13 1.16
N GLY A 318 -8.29 8.08 0.98
CA GLY A 318 -8.32 9.01 -0.13
C GLY A 318 -7.76 8.44 -1.44
N PRO A 319 -7.77 9.25 -2.50
CA PRO A 319 -8.36 10.59 -2.55
C PRO A 319 -9.90 10.54 -2.64
N LEU A 320 -10.55 11.56 -2.07
CA LEU A 320 -12.00 11.75 -2.24
C LEU A 320 -12.33 11.97 -3.73
N GLN A 321 -13.41 11.36 -4.21
CA GLN A 321 -13.92 11.53 -5.57
C GLN A 321 -15.24 12.30 -5.52
N TRP A 322 -15.31 13.50 -6.08
CA TRP A 322 -16.56 14.25 -6.09
C TRP A 322 -17.56 13.67 -7.07
N ALA A 323 -18.85 13.68 -6.68
CA ALA A 323 -19.94 13.56 -7.63
C ALA A 323 -19.90 14.74 -8.62
N ALA A 324 -20.23 14.51 -9.89
CA ALA A 324 -20.28 15.57 -10.92
C ALA A 324 -21.21 16.74 -10.52
N THR A 325 -22.25 16.44 -9.74
CA THR A 325 -23.23 17.36 -9.16
C THR A 325 -22.71 18.20 -7.99
N SER A 326 -21.51 17.94 -7.48
CA SER A 326 -20.91 18.58 -6.29
C SER A 326 -21.68 18.37 -4.98
N ASP A 327 -22.67 17.48 -4.94
CA ASP A 327 -23.54 17.23 -3.78
C ASP A 327 -23.04 16.09 -2.87
N ALA A 328 -21.99 15.37 -3.27
CA ALA A 328 -21.40 14.28 -2.49
C ALA A 328 -19.95 14.00 -2.87
N VAL A 329 -19.27 13.29 -1.97
CA VAL A 329 -17.98 12.63 -2.24
C VAL A 329 -18.12 11.12 -2.12
N PHE A 330 -17.33 10.40 -2.92
CA PHE A 330 -17.14 8.96 -2.86
C PHE A 330 -15.73 8.65 -2.39
N PHE A 331 -15.59 7.54 -1.66
CA PHE A 331 -14.31 7.05 -1.16
C PHE A 331 -14.41 5.58 -0.82
N VAL A 332 -13.28 4.96 -0.48
CA VAL A 332 -13.24 3.61 0.08
C VAL A 332 -12.88 3.66 1.55
N ALA A 333 -13.44 2.76 2.33
CA ALA A 333 -13.16 2.64 3.76
C ALA A 333 -13.37 1.19 4.20
N GLU A 334 -12.48 0.69 5.03
CA GLU A 334 -12.59 -0.67 5.56
C GLU A 334 -13.81 -0.82 6.47
N HIS A 335 -14.51 -1.95 6.32
CA HIS A 335 -15.62 -2.33 7.16
C HIS A 335 -15.58 -3.84 7.42
N GLY A 336 -15.06 -4.20 8.60
CA GLY A 336 -14.64 -5.56 8.90
C GLY A 336 -13.44 -5.93 8.02
N VAL A 337 -13.55 -7.05 7.31
CA VAL A 337 -12.52 -7.54 6.38
C VAL A 337 -12.76 -7.12 4.94
N THR A 338 -13.71 -6.25 4.65
CA THR A 338 -13.99 -5.80 3.28
C THR A 338 -13.70 -4.31 3.17
N GLN A 339 -13.58 -3.82 1.94
CA GLN A 339 -13.45 -2.39 1.68
C GLN A 339 -14.49 -1.95 0.64
N PRO A 340 -15.71 -1.60 1.08
CA PRO A 340 -16.75 -1.06 0.21
C PRO A 340 -16.42 0.33 -0.34
N ILE A 341 -17.17 0.73 -1.36
CA ILE A 341 -17.29 2.09 -1.85
C ILE A 341 -18.43 2.79 -1.08
N TRP A 342 -18.13 3.96 -0.55
CA TRP A 342 -19.03 4.78 0.26
C TRP A 342 -19.34 6.09 -0.46
N ARG A 343 -20.55 6.62 -0.24
CA ARG A 343 -20.97 7.96 -0.65
C ARG A 343 -21.28 8.78 0.59
N LEU A 344 -20.82 10.01 0.64
CA LEU A 344 -21.13 10.97 1.69
C LEU A 344 -21.66 12.26 1.07
N ALA A 345 -22.97 12.47 1.19
CA ALA A 345 -23.63 13.70 0.73
C ALA A 345 -23.18 14.90 1.57
N VAL A 346 -23.18 16.10 0.98
CA VAL A 346 -22.76 17.36 1.63
C VAL A 346 -23.55 17.69 2.89
N ASP A 347 -24.81 17.28 2.98
CA ASP A 347 -25.70 17.52 4.12
C ASP A 347 -25.84 16.30 5.06
N ALA A 348 -25.28 15.15 4.67
CA ALA A 348 -25.35 13.93 5.45
C ALA A 348 -24.36 13.92 6.62
N LYS A 349 -24.81 13.37 7.75
CA LYS A 349 -23.96 13.15 8.93
C LYS A 349 -23.15 11.86 8.89
N LYS A 350 -23.52 10.91 8.03
CA LYS A 350 -22.88 9.60 7.90
C LYS A 350 -22.82 9.18 6.43
N PRO A 351 -21.77 8.45 6.01
CA PRO A 351 -21.71 7.86 4.70
C PRO A 351 -22.77 6.75 4.51
N THR A 352 -23.21 6.56 3.28
CA THR A 352 -24.01 5.40 2.84
C THR A 352 -23.14 4.48 2.01
N GLU A 353 -23.27 3.19 2.23
CA GLU A 353 -22.61 2.19 1.37
C GLU A 353 -23.26 2.21 -0.01
N VAL A 354 -22.42 2.29 -1.05
CA VAL A 354 -22.86 2.25 -2.46
C VAL A 354 -22.71 0.83 -2.98
N LEU A 355 -21.53 0.25 -2.75
CA LEU A 355 -21.18 -1.03 -3.31
C LEU A 355 -20.10 -1.73 -2.47
N ARG A 356 -20.41 -2.94 -2.04
CA ARG A 356 -19.45 -3.87 -1.44
C ARG A 356 -19.03 -4.93 -2.45
N GLY A 357 -20.02 -5.56 -3.08
CA GLY A 357 -19.84 -6.51 -4.18
C GLY A 357 -20.74 -7.73 -4.08
N PRO A 358 -20.70 -8.63 -5.08
CA PRO A 358 -21.40 -9.91 -5.04
C PRO A 358 -20.97 -10.72 -3.81
N GLY A 359 -21.95 -11.30 -3.10
CA GLY A 359 -21.70 -12.06 -1.88
C GLY A 359 -21.19 -11.21 -0.70
N GLU A 360 -21.38 -9.88 -0.74
CA GLU A 360 -20.99 -8.94 0.32
C GLU A 360 -19.47 -8.95 0.64
N GLY A 361 -18.61 -9.28 -0.34
CA GLY A 361 -17.16 -9.45 -0.14
C GLY A 361 -16.25 -8.54 -0.98
N GLY A 362 -14.96 -8.60 -0.69
CA GLY A 362 -13.87 -8.02 -1.46
C GLY A 362 -13.31 -6.67 -0.96
N THR A 363 -12.23 -6.26 -1.60
CA THR A 363 -11.55 -4.97 -1.38
C THR A 363 -11.61 -4.13 -2.64
N ALA A 364 -12.40 -3.05 -2.63
CA ALA A 364 -12.42 -2.06 -3.70
C ALA A 364 -11.24 -1.08 -3.57
N ALA A 365 -10.66 -0.66 -4.69
CA ALA A 365 -9.54 0.28 -4.75
C ALA A 365 -9.56 1.10 -6.05
N ASP A 366 -8.75 2.16 -6.10
CA ASP A 366 -8.50 3.00 -7.28
C ASP A 366 -9.75 3.56 -7.98
N LEU A 367 -10.73 4.01 -7.20
CA LEU A 367 -12.00 4.57 -7.67
C LEU A 367 -11.84 5.76 -8.63
N ARG A 368 -12.62 5.79 -9.72
CA ARG A 368 -12.75 6.91 -10.67
C ARG A 368 -14.22 7.12 -11.06
N ILE A 369 -14.63 8.37 -11.17
CA ILE A 369 -15.96 8.79 -11.63
C ILE A 369 -15.80 9.56 -12.94
N SER A 370 -16.63 9.28 -13.95
CA SER A 370 -16.62 10.02 -15.22
C SER A 370 -17.09 11.46 -15.04
N ALA A 371 -16.64 12.37 -15.91
CA ALA A 371 -17.01 13.78 -15.80
C ALA A 371 -18.51 14.02 -15.98
N ASN A 372 -19.20 13.19 -16.77
CA ASN A 372 -20.66 13.21 -16.89
C ASN A 372 -21.40 12.65 -15.65
N GLY A 373 -20.68 12.05 -14.68
CA GLY A 373 -21.24 11.55 -13.42
C GLY A 373 -22.01 10.23 -13.52
N GLU A 374 -22.01 9.57 -14.68
CA GLU A 374 -22.82 8.37 -14.91
C GLU A 374 -22.09 7.07 -14.56
N THR A 375 -20.78 7.02 -14.77
CA THR A 375 -19.99 5.78 -14.70
C THR A 375 -18.96 5.82 -13.59
N LEU A 376 -18.89 4.73 -12.83
CA LEU A 376 -17.91 4.46 -11.80
C LEU A 376 -17.00 3.31 -12.26
N VAL A 377 -15.68 3.48 -12.15
CA VAL A 377 -14.68 2.44 -12.44
C VAL A 377 -13.74 2.27 -11.26
N TYR A 378 -13.45 1.03 -10.90
CA TYR A 378 -12.61 0.67 -9.76
C TYR A 378 -12.01 -0.72 -9.96
N ALA A 379 -10.98 -1.03 -9.19
CA ALA A 379 -10.47 -2.39 -9.04
C ALA A 379 -11.16 -3.06 -7.84
N ARG A 380 -11.47 -4.35 -7.95
CA ARG A 380 -11.81 -5.18 -6.78
C ARG A 380 -11.04 -6.49 -6.78
N SER A 381 -10.49 -6.85 -5.63
CA SER A 381 -9.90 -8.16 -5.37
C SER A 381 -10.63 -8.90 -4.24
N SER A 382 -10.33 -10.18 -4.10
CA SER A 382 -10.75 -11.04 -2.99
C SER A 382 -9.62 -12.03 -2.69
N VAL A 383 -9.64 -12.70 -1.53
CA VAL A 383 -8.79 -13.87 -1.27
C VAL A 383 -8.95 -14.93 -2.39
N LEU A 384 -10.08 -14.93 -3.10
CA LEU A 384 -10.40 -15.90 -4.16
C LEU A 384 -9.94 -15.49 -5.57
N HIS A 385 -9.70 -14.20 -5.82
CA HIS A 385 -9.31 -13.75 -7.16
C HIS A 385 -8.44 -12.49 -7.14
N PRO A 386 -7.48 -12.35 -8.09
CA PRO A 386 -6.70 -11.14 -8.24
C PRO A 386 -7.58 -9.92 -8.56
N PRO A 387 -7.05 -8.69 -8.43
CA PRO A 387 -7.76 -7.48 -8.84
C PRO A 387 -8.32 -7.61 -10.26
N VAL A 388 -9.62 -7.34 -10.39
CA VAL A 388 -10.37 -7.21 -11.65
C VAL A 388 -10.83 -5.77 -11.77
N LEU A 389 -10.77 -5.21 -12.97
CA LEU A 389 -11.34 -3.89 -13.25
C LEU A 389 -12.83 -4.03 -13.55
N LEU A 390 -13.64 -3.24 -12.85
CA LEU A 390 -15.10 -3.26 -12.90
C LEU A 390 -15.61 -1.86 -13.26
N ALA A 391 -16.76 -1.84 -13.93
CA ALA A 391 -17.56 -0.64 -14.15
C ALA A 391 -18.99 -0.85 -13.67
N CYS A 392 -19.60 0.20 -13.12
CA CYS A 392 -21.01 0.25 -12.77
C CYS A 392 -21.55 1.67 -12.97
N ASN A 393 -22.87 1.82 -12.84
CA ASN A 393 -23.46 3.14 -12.67
C ASN A 393 -22.99 3.73 -11.33
N VAL A 394 -22.99 5.06 -11.19
CA VAL A 394 -22.48 5.73 -9.98
C VAL A 394 -23.23 5.34 -8.69
N ASP A 395 -24.44 4.82 -8.80
CA ASP A 395 -25.25 4.28 -7.70
C ASP A 395 -24.92 2.82 -7.34
N GLY A 396 -23.95 2.20 -8.01
CA GLY A 396 -23.53 0.82 -7.82
C GLY A 396 -24.29 -0.19 -8.69
N SER A 397 -25.32 0.23 -9.43
CA SER A 397 -26.11 -0.67 -10.27
C SER A 397 -25.37 -1.10 -11.54
N VAL A 398 -25.73 -2.27 -12.07
CA VAL A 398 -25.21 -2.81 -13.33
C VAL A 398 -23.66 -2.97 -13.34
N GLU A 399 -23.13 -3.46 -12.22
CA GLU A 399 -21.72 -3.84 -12.10
C GLU A 399 -21.33 -4.93 -13.10
N ARG A 400 -20.18 -4.74 -13.77
CA ARG A 400 -19.64 -5.70 -14.74
C ARG A 400 -18.11 -5.62 -14.86
N PRO A 401 -17.41 -6.73 -15.17
CA PRO A 401 -15.99 -6.69 -15.51
C PRO A 401 -15.76 -6.03 -16.86
N ILE A 402 -14.68 -5.26 -16.97
CA ILE A 402 -14.32 -4.53 -18.21
C ILE A 402 -13.04 -5.05 -18.87
N GLU A 403 -12.49 -6.14 -18.34
CA GLU A 403 -11.28 -6.79 -18.85
C GLU A 403 -11.36 -8.31 -18.71
N LYS A 404 -10.51 -9.03 -19.46
CA LYS A 404 -10.43 -10.50 -19.40
C LYS A 404 -9.01 -11.07 -19.33
N PHE A 405 -8.04 -10.26 -18.92
CA PHE A 405 -6.62 -10.59 -18.90
C PHE A 405 -6.30 -11.90 -18.17
N ASN A 406 -6.87 -12.06 -16.97
CA ASN A 406 -6.52 -13.16 -16.07
C ASN A 406 -7.55 -14.31 -16.10
N ILE A 407 -8.69 -14.14 -16.77
CA ILE A 407 -9.83 -15.08 -16.74
C ILE A 407 -9.42 -16.48 -17.19
N LYS A 408 -8.70 -16.59 -18.32
CA LYS A 408 -8.31 -17.90 -18.88
C LYS A 408 -7.37 -18.67 -17.94
N LEU A 409 -6.40 -17.98 -17.33
CA LEU A 409 -5.48 -18.60 -16.39
C LEU A 409 -6.25 -19.06 -15.15
N MET A 410 -7.02 -18.17 -14.52
CA MET A 410 -7.80 -18.48 -13.31
C MET A 410 -8.80 -19.63 -13.51
N ALA A 411 -9.42 -19.75 -14.69
CA ALA A 411 -10.37 -20.83 -14.99
C ALA A 411 -9.72 -22.24 -14.92
N GLY A 412 -8.40 -22.34 -15.15
CA GLY A 412 -7.63 -23.58 -15.05
C GLY A 412 -7.06 -23.86 -13.66
N LEU A 413 -7.20 -22.93 -12.71
CA LEU A 413 -6.66 -23.05 -11.37
C LEU A 413 -7.71 -23.54 -10.37
N GLN A 414 -7.27 -24.40 -9.46
CA GLN A 414 -7.99 -24.80 -8.28
C GLN A 414 -7.57 -23.89 -7.13
N ILE A 415 -8.50 -23.04 -6.72
CA ILE A 415 -8.38 -22.13 -5.59
C ILE A 415 -9.09 -22.78 -4.39
N GLY A 416 -8.53 -22.61 -3.20
CA GLY A 416 -9.10 -23.09 -1.95
C GLY A 416 -10.30 -22.27 -1.48
N ASP A 417 -11.17 -22.90 -0.69
CA ASP A 417 -12.28 -22.19 -0.05
C ASP A 417 -11.75 -21.26 1.04
N ALA A 418 -12.24 -20.01 1.05
CA ALA A 418 -11.93 -19.02 2.08
C ALA A 418 -13.17 -18.72 2.92
N LYS A 419 -13.03 -18.74 4.24
CA LYS A 419 -14.12 -18.43 5.18
C LYS A 419 -13.67 -17.38 6.18
N SER A 420 -14.51 -16.37 6.38
CA SER A 420 -14.39 -15.43 7.49
C SER A 420 -15.15 -16.00 8.69
N VAL A 421 -14.49 -16.12 9.84
CA VAL A 421 -15.05 -16.69 11.06
C VAL A 421 -14.81 -15.73 12.21
N GLU A 422 -15.80 -15.58 13.08
CA GLU A 422 -15.67 -14.85 14.33
C GLU A 422 -15.37 -15.82 15.49
N VAL A 423 -14.35 -15.50 16.29
CA VAL A 423 -13.96 -16.27 17.47
C VAL A 423 -13.78 -15.35 18.68
N LYS A 424 -13.75 -15.92 19.88
CA LYS A 424 -13.48 -15.15 21.12
C LYS A 424 -11.97 -15.08 21.33
N GLY A 425 -11.42 -13.87 21.29
CA GLY A 425 -10.02 -13.57 21.54
C GLY A 425 -9.76 -13.12 22.97
N PHE A 426 -8.78 -12.24 23.12
CA PHE A 426 -8.37 -11.64 24.38
C PHE A 426 -9.56 -11.02 25.13
N GLY A 427 -9.69 -11.32 26.42
CA GLY A 427 -10.79 -10.78 27.24
C GLY A 427 -12.19 -11.29 26.85
N GLY A 428 -12.30 -12.24 25.93
CA GLY A 428 -13.58 -12.71 25.39
C GLY A 428 -14.16 -11.82 24.29
N ASP A 429 -13.44 -10.77 23.88
CA ASP A 429 -13.83 -9.91 22.78
C ASP A 429 -13.85 -10.69 21.45
N LYS A 430 -14.70 -10.26 20.52
CA LYS A 430 -14.84 -10.90 19.21
C LYS A 430 -13.69 -10.46 18.31
N ILE A 431 -12.98 -11.44 17.73
CA ILE A 431 -11.97 -11.23 16.70
C ILE A 431 -12.36 -12.01 15.44
N GLN A 432 -11.87 -11.54 14.29
CA GLN A 432 -12.11 -12.21 13.02
C GLN A 432 -10.88 -13.03 12.60
N ILE A 433 -11.13 -14.20 12.01
CA ILE A 433 -10.11 -15.04 11.39
C ILE A 433 -10.52 -15.44 9.97
N TRP A 434 -9.55 -15.49 9.06
CA TRP A 434 -9.67 -16.19 7.80
C TRP A 434 -9.24 -17.64 7.96
N VAL A 435 -10.04 -18.54 7.38
CA VAL A 435 -9.70 -19.95 7.21
C VAL A 435 -9.69 -20.25 5.72
N VAL A 436 -8.50 -20.53 5.18
CA VAL A 436 -8.33 -20.88 3.76
C VAL A 436 -7.89 -22.33 3.64
N SER A 437 -8.72 -23.11 2.97
CA SER A 437 -8.54 -24.55 2.84
C SER A 437 -7.65 -24.90 1.65
N PRO A 438 -6.79 -25.93 1.72
CA PRO A 438 -6.00 -26.36 0.58
C PRO A 438 -6.89 -26.91 -0.57
N PRO A 439 -6.45 -26.82 -1.83
CA PRO A 439 -7.10 -27.51 -2.94
C PRO A 439 -7.34 -29.01 -2.64
N GLY A 440 -8.58 -29.48 -2.80
CA GLY A 440 -8.97 -30.86 -2.49
C GLY A 440 -9.21 -31.16 -1.01
N TYR A 441 -9.30 -30.12 -0.17
CA TYR A 441 -9.70 -30.24 1.23
C TYR A 441 -11.09 -30.88 1.38
N LYS A 442 -11.20 -31.78 2.36
CA LYS A 442 -12.45 -32.44 2.74
C LYS A 442 -12.50 -32.62 4.26
N ALA A 443 -13.42 -31.90 4.89
CA ALA A 443 -13.57 -31.85 6.35
C ALA A 443 -14.09 -33.17 6.95
N ASP A 444 -14.80 -33.97 6.15
CA ASP A 444 -15.43 -35.25 6.53
C ASP A 444 -14.48 -36.46 6.43
N THR A 445 -13.21 -36.23 6.10
CA THR A 445 -12.23 -37.31 5.99
C THR A 445 -11.49 -37.54 7.30
N LYS A 446 -11.02 -38.78 7.53
CA LYS A 446 -10.09 -39.09 8.65
C LYS A 446 -8.72 -38.42 8.48
N LYS A 447 -8.45 -37.77 7.35
CA LYS A 447 -7.18 -37.09 7.06
C LYS A 447 -7.07 -35.85 7.94
N LYS A 448 -6.01 -35.81 8.75
CA LYS A 448 -5.60 -34.60 9.47
C LYS A 448 -4.74 -33.72 8.56
N TRP A 449 -4.91 -32.41 8.64
CA TRP A 449 -4.21 -31.42 7.83
C TRP A 449 -3.20 -30.63 8.66
N PRO A 450 -2.06 -30.22 8.08
CA PRO A 450 -1.15 -29.31 8.74
C PRO A 450 -1.78 -27.89 8.77
N LEU A 451 -1.46 -27.11 9.80
CA LEU A 451 -1.94 -25.74 9.98
C LEU A 451 -0.79 -24.76 9.77
N MET A 452 -1.06 -23.68 9.04
CA MET A 452 -0.17 -22.53 8.95
C MET A 452 -0.88 -21.31 9.50
N GLN A 453 -0.39 -20.78 10.62
CA GLN A 453 -0.77 -19.46 11.08
C GLN A 453 -0.02 -18.38 10.28
N VAL A 454 -0.77 -17.41 9.76
CA VAL A 454 -0.27 -16.32 8.93
C VAL A 454 -0.64 -14.99 9.58
N ILE A 455 0.36 -14.36 10.20
CA ILE A 455 0.20 -13.17 11.02
C ILE A 455 0.56 -11.94 10.18
N HIS A 456 -0.36 -10.98 10.05
CA HIS A 456 -0.14 -9.78 9.24
C HIS A 456 0.87 -8.82 9.89
N GLY A 457 1.44 -7.95 9.05
CA GLY A 457 2.24 -6.82 9.48
C GLY A 457 1.38 -5.64 9.94
N GLY A 458 2.01 -4.52 10.31
CA GLY A 458 1.33 -3.35 10.85
C GLY A 458 2.05 -2.81 12.08
N PRO A 459 1.39 -2.70 13.25
CA PRO A 459 0.29 -3.59 13.65
C PRO A 459 -1.11 -3.14 13.23
N HIS A 460 -1.24 -1.89 12.80
CA HIS A 460 -2.51 -1.22 12.51
C HIS A 460 -2.99 -1.43 11.06
N THR A 461 -2.93 -2.67 10.57
CA THR A 461 -3.51 -3.10 9.28
C THR A 461 -4.44 -4.28 9.49
N CYS A 462 -4.97 -4.90 8.43
CA CYS A 462 -5.79 -6.10 8.57
C CYS A 462 -5.59 -7.07 7.38
N TRP A 463 -5.86 -8.35 7.63
CA TRP A 463 -6.18 -9.32 6.60
C TRP A 463 -7.57 -9.04 6.02
N ASN A 464 -7.62 -8.17 5.02
CA ASN A 464 -8.80 -7.95 4.20
C ASN A 464 -9.13 -9.16 3.30
N ASP A 465 -10.34 -9.19 2.77
CA ASP A 465 -10.77 -10.02 1.65
C ASP A 465 -10.10 -9.53 0.37
N THR A 466 -8.80 -9.81 0.25
CA THR A 466 -7.96 -9.28 -0.82
C THR A 466 -6.95 -10.29 -1.33
N TRP A 467 -6.58 -10.15 -2.60
CA TRP A 467 -5.53 -10.93 -3.22
C TRP A 467 -4.17 -10.28 -2.98
N HIS A 468 -3.39 -10.87 -2.08
CA HIS A 468 -2.05 -10.40 -1.80
C HIS A 468 -1.03 -11.02 -2.78
N TRP A 469 -0.09 -10.24 -3.33
CA TRP A 469 0.88 -10.75 -4.34
C TRP A 469 2.09 -11.50 -3.75
N ARG A 470 2.24 -11.49 -2.43
CA ARG A 470 3.37 -12.10 -1.70
C ARG A 470 2.95 -12.98 -0.51
N TRP A 471 2.32 -12.42 0.51
CA TRP A 471 1.62 -13.16 1.56
C TRP A 471 0.25 -13.66 1.11
N ASN A 472 0.23 -14.45 0.04
CA ASN A 472 -1.01 -14.93 -0.56
C ASN A 472 -1.53 -16.17 0.18
N MET A 473 -2.69 -16.08 0.85
CA MET A 473 -3.27 -17.22 1.58
C MET A 473 -3.55 -18.43 0.69
N GLN A 474 -3.90 -18.21 -0.59
CA GLN A 474 -4.11 -19.32 -1.53
C GLN A 474 -2.82 -20.02 -1.92
N MET A 475 -1.69 -19.31 -1.97
CA MET A 475 -0.38 -19.93 -2.20
C MET A 475 0.06 -20.81 -1.02
N PHE A 476 -0.18 -20.34 0.20
CA PHE A 476 0.08 -21.13 1.41
C PHE A 476 -0.84 -22.35 1.49
N ALA A 477 -2.13 -22.17 1.17
CA ALA A 477 -3.08 -23.28 1.10
C ALA A 477 -2.73 -24.28 -0.01
N ALA A 478 -2.33 -23.81 -1.20
CA ALA A 478 -1.87 -24.66 -2.31
C ALA A 478 -0.60 -25.46 -1.96
N SER A 479 0.18 -25.01 -0.98
CA SER A 479 1.33 -25.75 -0.43
C SER A 479 0.92 -26.89 0.52
N GLY A 480 -0.38 -27.15 0.70
CA GLY A 480 -0.92 -28.30 1.44
C GLY A 480 -1.32 -28.02 2.89
N TYR A 481 -1.32 -26.76 3.31
CA TYR A 481 -1.70 -26.32 4.65
C TYR A 481 -3.14 -25.81 4.67
N VAL A 482 -3.83 -25.99 5.81
CA VAL A 482 -4.94 -25.10 6.14
C VAL A 482 -4.33 -23.80 6.65
N THR A 483 -4.66 -22.68 6.03
CA THR A 483 -4.15 -21.37 6.43
C THR A 483 -5.15 -20.71 7.37
N CYS A 484 -4.69 -20.30 8.54
CA CYS A 484 -5.42 -19.45 9.47
C CYS A 484 -4.74 -18.08 9.50
N ALA A 485 -5.53 -17.01 9.36
CA ALA A 485 -5.00 -15.65 9.38
C ALA A 485 -5.89 -14.79 10.27
N VAL A 486 -5.33 -14.31 11.38
CA VAL A 486 -6.09 -13.64 12.45
C VAL A 486 -5.99 -12.13 12.28
N ASN A 487 -7.13 -11.44 12.36
CA ASN A 487 -7.19 -10.01 12.62
C ASN A 487 -7.27 -9.80 14.13
N TYR A 488 -6.10 -9.66 14.74
CA TYR A 488 -5.94 -9.52 16.19
C TYR A 488 -6.30 -8.11 16.68
N HIS A 489 -6.52 -7.93 17.99
CA HIS A 489 -6.66 -6.64 18.64
C HIS A 489 -5.59 -5.67 18.16
N GLY A 490 -5.98 -4.53 17.59
CA GLY A 490 -5.03 -3.62 16.94
C GLY A 490 -5.22 -3.52 15.42
N SER A 491 -5.95 -4.47 14.83
CA SER A 491 -6.22 -4.49 13.39
C SER A 491 -7.19 -3.40 12.94
N SER A 492 -7.04 -2.94 11.70
CA SER A 492 -7.93 -1.96 11.07
C SER A 492 -9.26 -2.59 10.61
N GLY A 493 -10.22 -1.78 10.15
CA GLY A 493 -11.55 -2.23 9.72
C GLY A 493 -12.60 -2.48 10.81
N PHE A 494 -12.19 -2.66 12.08
CA PHE A 494 -13.07 -2.96 13.23
C PHE A 494 -13.37 -1.75 14.13
N GLY A 495 -12.93 -0.56 13.73
CA GLY A 495 -13.14 0.70 14.44
C GLY A 495 -11.96 1.10 15.34
N GLN A 496 -11.87 2.40 15.63
CA GLN A 496 -10.71 3.00 16.28
C GLN A 496 -10.38 2.41 17.67
N LYS A 497 -11.39 2.03 18.46
CA LYS A 497 -11.15 1.41 19.79
C LYS A 497 -10.42 0.07 19.66
N PHE A 498 -10.77 -0.74 18.65
CA PHE A 498 -10.10 -2.01 18.40
C PHE A 498 -8.69 -1.77 17.86
N LEU A 499 -8.53 -0.84 16.91
CA LEU A 499 -7.23 -0.44 16.35
C LEU A 499 -6.22 0.02 17.43
N SER A 500 -6.67 0.83 18.39
CA SER A 500 -5.79 1.39 19.42
C SER A 500 -5.61 0.48 20.65
N SER A 501 -6.24 -0.69 20.67
CA SER A 501 -6.33 -1.53 21.88
C SER A 501 -5.01 -2.14 22.36
N ILE A 502 -3.97 -2.10 21.52
CA ILE A 502 -2.63 -2.62 21.80
C ILE A 502 -1.60 -1.52 22.07
N ASN A 503 -1.98 -0.25 21.98
CA ASN A 503 -1.06 0.85 22.24
C ASN A 503 -0.52 0.72 23.68
N GLY A 504 0.80 0.56 23.79
CA GLY A 504 1.52 0.37 25.04
C GLY A 504 1.42 -1.03 25.66
N ASP A 505 0.92 -2.03 24.93
CA ASP A 505 0.71 -3.43 25.34
C ASP A 505 0.96 -4.41 24.17
N TRP A 506 1.98 -4.14 23.35
CA TRP A 506 2.33 -4.97 22.20
C TRP A 506 2.71 -6.40 22.59
N GLY A 507 2.25 -7.36 21.77
CA GLY A 507 2.58 -8.79 21.86
C GLY A 507 1.58 -9.59 22.69
N ARG A 508 1.07 -9.05 23.80
CA ARG A 508 0.29 -9.83 24.77
C ARG A 508 -1.12 -10.15 24.29
N ARG A 509 -1.87 -9.18 23.78
CA ARG A 509 -3.27 -9.37 23.37
C ARG A 509 -3.33 -10.12 22.05
N GLU A 510 -2.46 -9.71 21.15
CA GLU A 510 -2.29 -10.23 19.81
C GLU A 510 -1.90 -11.70 19.83
N MET A 511 -0.96 -12.09 20.70
CA MET A 511 -0.61 -13.50 20.88
C MET A 511 -1.82 -14.33 21.33
N VAL A 512 -2.62 -13.82 22.28
CA VAL A 512 -3.83 -14.53 22.74
C VAL A 512 -4.85 -14.66 21.61
N ASP A 513 -5.01 -13.63 20.78
CA ASP A 513 -5.90 -13.67 19.62
C ASP A 513 -5.43 -14.67 18.55
N VAL A 514 -4.13 -14.66 18.24
CA VAL A 514 -3.51 -15.64 17.32
C VAL A 514 -3.74 -17.07 17.83
N GLU A 515 -3.51 -17.31 19.13
CA GLU A 515 -3.73 -18.61 19.74
C GLU A 515 -5.20 -19.01 19.77
N ALA A 516 -6.13 -18.07 19.97
CA ALA A 516 -7.57 -18.33 19.87
C ALA A 516 -7.98 -18.81 18.46
N GLY A 517 -7.37 -18.25 17.41
CA GLY A 517 -7.52 -18.76 16.04
C GLY A 517 -6.98 -20.18 15.89
N THR A 518 -5.81 -20.47 16.45
CA THR A 518 -5.22 -21.83 16.42
C THR A 518 -6.09 -22.84 17.15
N ASP A 519 -6.60 -22.48 18.33
CA ASP A 519 -7.42 -23.36 19.15
C ASP A 519 -8.79 -23.62 18.53
N TYR A 520 -9.40 -22.61 17.90
CA TYR A 520 -10.57 -22.79 17.06
C TYR A 520 -10.31 -23.83 15.96
N MET A 521 -9.18 -23.72 15.26
CA MET A 521 -8.82 -24.64 14.19
C MET A 521 -8.59 -26.07 14.69
N LEU A 522 -7.96 -26.24 15.85
CA LEU A 522 -7.80 -27.55 16.51
C LEU A 522 -9.15 -28.16 16.90
N ALA A 523 -10.08 -27.34 17.42
CA ALA A 523 -11.41 -27.78 17.83
C ALA A 523 -12.27 -28.29 16.67
N THR A 524 -11.98 -27.90 15.42
CA THR A 524 -12.65 -28.47 14.23
C THR A 524 -12.41 -29.98 14.09
N GLY A 525 -11.38 -30.52 14.73
CA GLY A 525 -11.01 -31.92 14.60
C GLY A 525 -10.37 -32.27 13.25
N THR A 526 -10.05 -31.31 12.39
CA THR A 526 -9.45 -31.55 11.07
C THR A 526 -7.94 -31.32 11.04
N ILE A 527 -7.39 -30.63 12.04
CA ILE A 527 -5.98 -30.26 12.13
C ILE A 527 -5.16 -31.32 12.88
N ASP A 528 -3.92 -31.52 12.42
CA ASP A 528 -2.89 -32.28 13.12
C ASP A 528 -2.09 -31.37 14.06
N PRO A 529 -2.21 -31.50 15.39
CA PRO A 529 -1.50 -30.64 16.34
C PRO A 529 0.03 -30.81 16.28
N LYS A 530 0.54 -31.89 15.66
CA LYS A 530 1.98 -32.12 15.49
C LYS A 530 2.53 -31.51 14.20
N ARG A 531 1.69 -30.82 13.41
CA ARG A 531 2.07 -30.23 12.12
C ARG A 531 1.53 -28.81 11.98
N MET A 532 1.86 -27.97 12.95
CA MET A 532 1.49 -26.56 12.96
C MET A 532 2.73 -25.70 12.83
N VAL A 533 2.67 -24.66 12.01
CA VAL A 533 3.70 -23.62 11.87
C VAL A 533 3.08 -22.25 12.04
N ALA A 534 3.84 -21.26 12.50
CA ALA A 534 3.41 -19.87 12.48
C ALA A 534 4.39 -19.00 11.69
N THR A 535 3.85 -18.06 10.94
CA THR A 535 4.58 -17.29 9.95
C THR A 535 4.12 -15.85 10.00
N GLY A 536 5.03 -14.91 9.76
CA GLY A 536 4.68 -13.50 9.75
C GLY A 536 5.77 -12.63 9.18
N GLY A 537 5.35 -11.48 8.66
CA GLY A 537 6.21 -10.45 8.09
C GLY A 537 6.09 -9.13 8.84
N SER A 538 7.14 -8.32 8.93
CA SER A 538 7.08 -7.02 9.63
C SER A 538 6.63 -7.22 11.09
N TYR A 539 5.57 -6.53 11.54
CA TYR A 539 4.96 -6.79 12.85
C TYR A 539 4.53 -8.24 13.06
N GLY A 540 4.10 -8.96 12.02
CA GLY A 540 3.83 -10.40 12.12
C GLY A 540 5.10 -11.22 12.38
N GLY A 541 6.25 -10.77 11.85
CA GLY A 541 7.55 -11.35 12.17
C GLY A 541 7.98 -11.08 13.62
N TYR A 542 7.65 -9.88 14.13
CA TYR A 542 7.73 -9.57 15.56
C TYR A 542 6.88 -10.54 16.39
N MET A 543 5.63 -10.76 16.00
CA MET A 543 4.73 -11.65 16.73
C MET A 543 5.27 -13.07 16.80
N VAL A 544 5.79 -13.60 15.69
CA VAL A 544 6.44 -14.91 15.64
C VAL A 544 7.65 -14.98 16.58
N ALA A 545 8.49 -13.94 16.61
CA ALA A 545 9.63 -13.88 17.52
C ALA A 545 9.18 -13.80 19.00
N TYR A 546 8.16 -13.00 19.30
CA TYR A 546 7.57 -12.85 20.63
C TYR A 546 6.96 -14.18 21.11
N MET A 547 6.20 -14.87 20.26
CA MET A 547 5.62 -16.19 20.51
C MET A 547 6.69 -17.25 20.81
N ASN A 548 7.85 -17.21 20.16
CA ASN A 548 8.95 -18.14 20.46
C ASN A 548 9.47 -18.01 21.90
N GLY A 549 9.37 -16.81 22.47
CA GLY A 549 9.78 -16.52 23.85
C GLY A 549 8.68 -16.73 24.90
N ASN A 550 7.41 -16.75 24.49
CA ASN A 550 6.26 -16.66 25.39
C ASN A 550 5.27 -17.84 25.28
N LEU A 551 5.42 -18.73 24.30
CA LEU A 551 4.61 -19.94 24.18
C LEU A 551 5.38 -21.20 24.62
N PRO A 552 4.65 -22.24 25.07
CA PRO A 552 5.26 -23.53 25.39
C PRO A 552 6.00 -24.15 24.21
N ALA A 553 7.07 -24.87 24.51
CA ALA A 553 7.85 -25.57 23.50
C ALA A 553 6.98 -26.54 22.69
N LYS A 554 7.27 -26.65 21.39
CA LYS A 554 6.55 -27.50 20.43
C LYS A 554 5.09 -27.11 20.19
N ARG A 555 4.63 -25.94 20.66
CA ARG A 555 3.33 -25.38 20.25
C ARG A 555 3.25 -25.25 18.73
N TYR A 556 4.32 -24.74 18.11
CA TYR A 556 4.55 -24.80 16.67
C TYR A 556 5.83 -25.60 16.39
N GLN A 557 5.88 -26.33 15.26
CA GLN A 557 7.04 -27.13 14.87
C GLN A 557 8.12 -26.29 14.19
N ALA A 558 7.73 -25.17 13.57
CA ALA A 558 8.62 -24.21 12.97
C ALA A 558 7.98 -22.83 12.88
N TYR A 559 8.85 -21.83 12.84
CA TYR A 559 8.52 -20.44 12.59
C TYR A 559 9.14 -19.93 11.28
N VAL A 560 8.44 -19.00 10.63
CA VAL A 560 9.02 -18.17 9.56
C VAL A 560 8.87 -16.69 9.92
N CYS A 561 10.00 -16.03 10.10
CA CYS A 561 10.10 -14.60 10.40
C CYS A 561 10.70 -13.87 9.18
N HIS A 562 9.89 -13.08 8.50
CA HIS A 562 10.31 -12.26 7.35
C HIS A 562 10.36 -10.79 7.76
N ALA A 563 11.50 -10.12 7.59
CA ALA A 563 11.65 -8.70 7.91
C ALA A 563 11.00 -8.33 9.26
N GLY A 564 11.20 -9.15 10.28
CA GLY A 564 10.50 -9.04 11.56
C GLY A 564 11.25 -8.19 12.57
N CYS A 565 10.52 -7.39 13.35
CA CYS A 565 11.10 -6.61 14.42
C CYS A 565 11.48 -7.53 15.60
N TYR A 566 12.68 -7.37 16.15
CA TYR A 566 13.24 -8.28 17.16
C TYR A 566 13.74 -7.56 18.42
N ASP A 567 14.25 -6.35 18.24
CA ASP A 567 14.68 -5.46 19.31
C ASP A 567 14.12 -4.06 19.10
N TRP A 568 13.18 -3.68 19.96
CA TRP A 568 12.54 -2.36 19.93
C TRP A 568 13.45 -1.19 20.26
N VAL A 569 14.52 -1.38 21.05
CA VAL A 569 15.50 -0.31 21.30
C VAL A 569 16.25 -0.01 20.02
N SER A 570 16.76 -1.07 19.37
CA SER A 570 17.43 -0.93 18.09
C SER A 570 16.50 -0.43 16.99
N MET A 571 15.25 -0.89 16.91
CA MET A 571 14.25 -0.38 15.93
C MET A 571 14.06 1.13 16.05
N MET A 572 13.82 1.63 17.26
CA MET A 572 13.64 3.06 17.52
C MET A 572 14.86 3.86 17.07
N GLY A 573 16.07 3.39 17.41
CA GLY A 573 17.32 4.07 17.06
C GLY A 573 17.65 4.06 15.57
N SER A 574 16.84 3.41 14.73
CA SER A 574 17.24 3.17 13.35
C SER A 574 16.19 3.35 12.29
N ASP A 575 14.97 2.84 12.46
CA ASP A 575 13.86 3.15 11.55
C ASP A 575 13.47 4.63 11.72
N GLY A 576 13.14 4.99 12.96
CA GLY A 576 12.84 6.35 13.39
C GLY A 576 12.30 6.33 14.82
N TYR A 577 12.26 7.48 15.51
CA TYR A 577 11.87 7.53 16.93
C TYR A 577 10.44 8.05 17.18
N PHE A 578 9.80 8.63 16.16
CA PHE A 578 8.69 9.58 16.34
C PHE A 578 7.41 8.96 16.94
N TRP A 579 7.19 7.66 16.78
CA TRP A 579 5.98 6.97 17.24
C TRP A 579 6.25 5.87 18.28
N PHE A 580 7.50 5.42 18.47
CA PHE A 580 7.82 4.28 19.35
C PHE A 580 7.44 4.53 20.82
N GLY A 581 7.63 5.76 21.33
CA GLY A 581 7.20 6.11 22.68
C GLY A 581 5.69 6.00 22.87
N HIS A 582 4.91 6.29 21.82
CA HIS A 582 3.45 6.15 21.84
C HIS A 582 3.02 4.68 21.72
N GLU A 583 3.64 3.93 20.81
CA GLU A 583 3.33 2.51 20.57
C GLU A 583 3.69 1.61 21.75
N LEU A 584 4.85 1.83 22.38
CA LEU A 584 5.32 1.03 23.50
C LEU A 584 4.86 1.62 24.85
N GLY A 585 4.29 2.82 24.82
CA GLY A 585 3.80 3.56 25.99
C GLY A 585 4.89 4.19 26.85
N ALA A 586 6.16 4.12 26.43
CA ALA A 586 7.32 4.83 26.98
C ALA A 586 8.50 4.74 26.01
N PHE A 587 9.46 5.66 26.14
CA PHE A 587 10.81 5.40 25.62
C PHE A 587 11.59 4.52 26.60
N HIS A 588 12.59 3.79 26.09
CA HIS A 588 13.33 2.81 26.90
C HIS A 588 14.16 3.42 28.03
N TRP A 589 14.56 4.69 27.92
CA TRP A 589 15.24 5.41 29.01
C TRP A 589 14.27 5.95 30.07
N ASP A 590 12.98 6.09 29.73
CA ASP A 590 11.94 6.54 30.68
C ASP A 590 11.36 5.36 31.46
N ASP A 591 11.16 4.21 30.80
CA ASP A 591 10.68 2.97 31.42
C ASP A 591 11.21 1.74 30.65
N GLU A 592 12.44 1.34 30.98
CA GLU A 592 13.12 0.21 30.34
C GLU A 592 12.32 -1.09 30.51
N ALA A 593 11.80 -1.36 31.72
CA ALA A 593 11.08 -2.58 32.02
C ALA A 593 9.83 -2.73 31.14
N ARG A 594 9.08 -1.65 30.92
CA ARG A 594 7.92 -1.64 30.03
C ARG A 594 8.29 -1.90 28.57
N VAL A 595 9.35 -1.30 28.07
CA VAL A 595 9.80 -1.51 26.68
C VAL A 595 10.31 -2.94 26.49
N MET A 596 11.14 -3.44 27.42
CA MET A 596 11.74 -4.77 27.33
C MET A 596 10.69 -5.89 27.42
N LYS A 597 9.63 -5.72 28.22
CA LYS A 597 8.50 -6.66 28.29
C LYS A 597 7.79 -6.85 26.94
N GLN A 598 7.85 -5.86 26.07
CA GLN A 598 7.23 -5.93 24.74
C GLN A 598 8.24 -6.40 23.66
N SER A 599 9.52 -6.52 23.98
CA SER A 599 10.61 -6.77 23.03
C SER A 599 11.01 -8.26 22.96
N PRO A 600 10.99 -8.93 21.79
CA PRO A 600 11.18 -10.38 21.71
C PRO A 600 12.56 -10.84 22.21
N HIS A 601 13.61 -10.06 21.95
CA HIS A 601 14.98 -10.42 22.35
C HIS A 601 15.14 -10.61 23.88
N HIS A 602 14.29 -9.98 24.70
CA HIS A 602 14.29 -10.11 26.15
C HIS A 602 13.86 -11.51 26.64
N TYR A 603 13.26 -12.30 25.75
CA TYR A 603 12.79 -13.67 26.03
C TYR A 603 13.66 -14.75 25.37
N ALA A 604 14.85 -14.39 24.89
CA ALA A 604 15.73 -15.28 24.13
C ALA A 604 16.08 -16.59 24.87
N GLN A 605 16.14 -16.56 26.20
CA GLN A 605 16.36 -17.72 27.06
C GLN A 605 15.30 -18.83 26.88
N ASN A 606 14.08 -18.46 26.46
CA ASN A 606 12.96 -19.38 26.28
C ASN A 606 12.86 -19.93 24.85
N PHE A 607 13.59 -19.36 23.89
CA PHE A 607 13.49 -19.78 22.50
C PHE A 607 13.86 -21.25 22.34
N ASN A 608 13.05 -21.96 21.56
CA ASN A 608 13.18 -23.41 21.39
C ASN A 608 12.68 -23.94 20.04
N THR A 609 12.01 -23.09 19.24
CA THR A 609 11.39 -23.52 17.99
C THR A 609 12.29 -23.24 16.80
N PRO A 610 12.49 -24.19 15.87
CA PRO A 610 13.21 -23.96 14.62
C PRO A 610 12.66 -22.78 13.83
N THR A 611 13.52 -21.87 13.38
CA THR A 611 13.08 -20.64 12.69
C THR A 611 13.83 -20.38 11.38
N LEU A 612 13.07 -20.09 10.33
CA LEU A 612 13.56 -19.45 9.11
C LEU A 612 13.49 -17.94 9.27
N VAL A 613 14.61 -17.26 9.04
CA VAL A 613 14.68 -15.80 9.00
C VAL A 613 14.93 -15.36 7.56
N ILE A 614 14.12 -14.43 7.05
CA ILE A 614 14.24 -13.88 5.69
C ILE A 614 14.34 -12.36 5.76
N HIS A 615 15.30 -11.75 5.07
CA HIS A 615 15.46 -10.29 5.09
C HIS A 615 16.04 -9.74 3.78
N GLY A 616 15.64 -8.53 3.39
CA GLY A 616 16.27 -7.73 2.34
C GLY A 616 17.22 -6.68 2.92
N GLU A 617 18.39 -6.45 2.32
CA GLU A 617 19.37 -5.49 2.83
C GLU A 617 18.93 -4.02 2.68
N GLN A 618 18.08 -3.73 1.68
CA GLN A 618 17.53 -2.41 1.42
C GLN A 618 16.24 -2.14 2.20
N ASP A 619 15.95 -2.95 3.23
CA ASP A 619 14.85 -2.68 4.15
C ASP A 619 15.29 -1.63 5.18
N TYR A 620 14.76 -0.41 5.05
CA TYR A 620 14.99 0.69 5.98
C TYR A 620 13.86 0.87 6.99
N ARG A 621 12.72 0.17 6.80
CA ARG A 621 11.59 0.18 7.74
C ARG A 621 11.76 -0.84 8.86
N VAL A 622 12.16 -2.06 8.53
CA VAL A 622 12.69 -3.01 9.51
C VAL A 622 14.13 -3.27 9.13
N PRO A 623 15.10 -2.48 9.64
CA PRO A 623 16.48 -2.61 9.26
C PRO A 623 17.03 -4.05 9.35
N TYR A 624 17.80 -4.46 8.36
CA TYR A 624 18.17 -5.85 8.14
C TYR A 624 18.89 -6.54 9.31
N TYR A 625 19.57 -5.79 10.19
CA TYR A 625 20.20 -6.37 11.37
C TYR A 625 19.19 -6.85 12.41
N GLN A 626 17.91 -6.47 12.34
CA GLN A 626 16.85 -7.08 13.16
C GLN A 626 16.74 -8.58 12.85
N GLY A 627 16.72 -8.93 11.56
CA GLY A 627 16.78 -10.32 11.11
C GLY A 627 18.10 -11.00 11.49
N LEU A 628 19.24 -10.33 11.28
CA LEU A 628 20.54 -10.90 11.64
C LEU A 628 20.68 -11.12 13.15
N ALA A 629 20.21 -10.19 13.98
CA ALA A 629 20.20 -10.30 15.44
C ALA A 629 19.37 -11.51 15.86
N TYR A 630 18.15 -11.66 15.34
CA TYR A 630 17.32 -12.81 15.67
C TYR A 630 17.97 -14.13 15.23
N TYR A 631 18.46 -14.20 13.99
CA TYR A 631 19.16 -15.38 13.48
C TYR A 631 20.37 -15.74 14.34
N ASN A 632 21.23 -14.77 14.68
CA ASN A 632 22.41 -15.01 15.50
C ASN A 632 22.06 -15.43 16.93
N THR A 633 21.01 -14.86 17.53
CA THR A 633 20.52 -15.34 18.83
C THR A 633 20.07 -16.80 18.78
N LEU A 634 19.31 -17.18 17.73
CA LEU A 634 18.89 -18.57 17.53
C LEU A 634 20.10 -19.51 17.38
N ARG A 635 21.13 -19.09 16.62
CA ARG A 635 22.38 -19.84 16.46
C ARG A 635 23.12 -20.00 17.78
N ALA A 636 23.25 -18.93 18.57
CA ALA A 636 23.89 -18.96 19.88
C ALA A 636 23.16 -19.88 20.86
N ARG A 637 21.83 -20.00 20.72
CA ARG A 637 20.98 -20.91 21.48
C ARG A 637 21.00 -22.36 20.98
N ALA A 638 21.77 -22.65 19.92
CA ALA A 638 21.82 -23.94 19.22
C ALA A 638 20.44 -24.39 18.68
N ILE A 639 19.58 -23.44 18.34
CA ILE A 639 18.28 -23.72 17.74
C ILE A 639 18.47 -23.89 16.22
N PRO A 640 17.87 -24.92 15.60
CA PRO A 640 17.91 -25.06 14.15
C PRO A 640 17.34 -23.81 13.46
N SER A 641 18.18 -23.11 12.70
CA SER A 641 17.77 -21.91 11.98
C SER A 641 18.39 -21.83 10.60
N ARG A 642 17.71 -21.10 9.70
CA ARG A 642 18.17 -20.76 8.35
C ARG A 642 18.00 -19.27 8.12
N LEU A 643 18.99 -18.64 7.49
CA LEU A 643 18.91 -17.27 7.00
C LEU A 643 18.79 -17.27 5.48
N VAL A 644 17.83 -16.52 4.94
CA VAL A 644 17.74 -16.19 3.52
C VAL A 644 17.85 -14.67 3.41
N PHE A 645 18.93 -14.20 2.81
CA PHE A 645 19.28 -12.79 2.78
C PHE A 645 19.37 -12.31 1.34
N PHE A 646 18.69 -11.20 1.02
CA PHE A 646 18.62 -10.63 -0.32
C PHE A 646 19.30 -9.25 -0.35
N PRO A 647 20.56 -9.14 -0.81
CA PRO A 647 21.31 -7.87 -0.82
C PRO A 647 20.68 -6.78 -1.68
N ASP A 648 19.91 -7.17 -2.70
CA ASP A 648 19.36 -6.30 -3.73
C ASP A 648 17.84 -6.14 -3.65
N GLU A 649 17.27 -6.38 -2.47
CA GLU A 649 15.84 -6.30 -2.18
C GLU A 649 15.55 -5.48 -0.94
N ASN A 650 14.33 -4.93 -0.90
CA ASN A 650 13.80 -4.15 0.21
C ASN A 650 12.92 -4.99 1.14
N HIS A 651 12.11 -4.32 1.97
CA HIS A 651 11.16 -4.93 2.90
C HIS A 651 10.26 -6.02 2.28
N TRP A 652 9.99 -5.92 0.97
CA TRP A 652 8.99 -6.76 0.31
C TRP A 652 9.54 -7.95 -0.48
N ILE A 653 10.79 -7.94 -0.96
CA ILE A 653 11.32 -8.94 -1.90
C ILE A 653 10.47 -8.98 -3.19
N LEU A 654 10.73 -8.04 -4.09
CA LEU A 654 9.86 -7.71 -5.22
C LEU A 654 10.32 -8.30 -6.55
N LYS A 655 11.58 -8.69 -6.73
CA LYS A 655 12.05 -9.22 -8.01
C LYS A 655 11.46 -10.62 -8.26
N PRO A 656 11.02 -10.92 -9.49
CA PRO A 656 10.36 -12.19 -9.79
C PRO A 656 11.13 -13.45 -9.34
N GLN A 657 12.43 -13.54 -9.63
CA GLN A 657 13.28 -14.68 -9.25
C GLN A 657 13.51 -14.75 -7.73
N ASN A 658 13.70 -13.61 -7.08
CA ASN A 658 13.89 -13.55 -5.63
C ASN A 658 12.62 -13.97 -4.89
N SER A 659 11.45 -13.56 -5.38
CA SER A 659 10.16 -14.03 -4.87
C SER A 659 9.97 -15.54 -5.05
N LYS A 660 10.40 -16.10 -6.20
CA LYS A 660 10.37 -17.56 -6.40
C LYS A 660 11.27 -18.31 -5.40
N LEU A 661 12.46 -17.78 -5.15
CA LEU A 661 13.36 -18.30 -4.10
C LEU A 661 12.73 -18.19 -2.71
N TRP A 662 12.15 -17.02 -2.40
CA TRP A 662 11.47 -16.76 -1.12
C TRP A 662 10.41 -17.83 -0.83
N TYR A 663 9.51 -18.11 -1.79
CA TYR A 663 8.48 -19.13 -1.62
C TYR A 663 9.07 -20.54 -1.45
N ARG A 664 10.12 -20.88 -2.22
CA ARG A 664 10.78 -22.18 -2.13
C ARG A 664 11.41 -22.41 -0.77
N GLU A 665 12.13 -21.43 -0.23
CA GLU A 665 12.76 -21.53 1.09
C GLU A 665 11.71 -21.51 2.20
N PHE A 666 10.67 -20.70 2.07
CA PHE A 666 9.54 -20.63 2.99
C PHE A 666 8.84 -21.99 3.11
N THR A 667 8.33 -22.55 2.00
CA THR A 667 7.56 -23.81 2.04
C THR A 667 8.47 -24.98 2.38
N GLY A 668 9.68 -25.03 1.82
CA GLY A 668 10.66 -26.07 2.12
C GLY A 668 11.10 -26.10 3.58
N TRP A 669 11.10 -24.96 4.27
CA TRP A 669 11.34 -24.91 5.72
C TRP A 669 10.15 -25.46 6.49
N CYS A 670 8.93 -24.99 6.21
CA CYS A 670 7.71 -25.49 6.85
C CYS A 670 7.59 -27.02 6.70
N ASP A 671 7.77 -27.53 5.48
CA ASP A 671 7.64 -28.95 5.16
C ASP A 671 8.69 -29.80 5.87
N ARG A 672 9.91 -29.28 6.08
CA ARG A 672 10.96 -30.00 6.80
C ARG A 672 10.56 -30.36 8.24
N TYR A 673 9.79 -29.49 8.90
CA TYR A 673 9.41 -29.66 10.31
C TYR A 673 7.98 -30.17 10.49
N THR A 674 7.17 -30.21 9.44
CA THR A 674 5.81 -30.77 9.47
C THR A 674 5.68 -32.10 8.73
N ALA A 675 6.57 -32.45 7.79
CA ALA A 675 6.59 -33.78 7.20
C ALA A 675 7.03 -34.80 8.26
N GLY A 676 6.31 -35.91 8.38
CA GLY A 676 6.65 -36.97 9.34
C GLY A 676 8.09 -37.44 9.16
N LYS A 677 8.96 -37.11 10.12
CA LYS A 677 10.39 -37.47 10.25
C LYS A 677 11.07 -37.95 8.95
N VAL A 678 11.48 -37.04 8.08
CA VAL A 678 12.61 -37.31 7.18
C VAL A 678 13.88 -36.88 7.91
N LYS A 679 14.69 -37.86 8.34
CA LYS A 679 16.04 -37.61 8.86
C LYS A 679 16.77 -36.69 7.88
N ALA A 680 17.26 -35.55 8.36
CA ALA A 680 18.18 -34.71 7.60
C ALA A 680 19.37 -35.56 7.11
N PRO A 681 19.89 -35.36 5.89
CA PRO A 681 21.13 -36.00 5.49
C PRO A 681 22.25 -35.54 6.44
N SER A 682 23.03 -36.51 6.91
CA SER A 682 24.28 -36.26 7.62
C SER A 682 25.26 -35.52 6.70
N LYS A 683 25.71 -34.35 7.17
CA LYS A 683 26.85 -33.50 6.75
C LYS A 683 27.18 -33.42 5.26
#